data_AF-A0A2V8T3C4-F1
#
_entry.id   AF-A0A2V8T3C4-F1
#
_cell.length_a   1.000
_cell.length_b   1.000
_cell.length_c   1.000
_cell.angle_alpha   90.00
_cell.angle_beta   90.00
_cell.angle_gamma   90.00
#
_symmetry.space_group_name_H-M   'P 1'
#
loop_
_entity.id
_entity.type
_entity.pdbx_description
1 polymer ?
#
loop_
_entity_poly.entity_id
_entity_poly.type
_entity_poly.pdbx_seq_one_letter_code
_entity_poly.pdbx_strand_id
1 'polypeptide(L)'
;MDDGESPEGRPASDGAEGRACEEHRDLEEMTNLGGSVGAEKTQPRPSSVPPAEAVAEKLPGRWGPLELIEKVGEGAFGETFRARDSRLDRDVALKLLKPEASSQQAVAGRVIREGALLARLSHPNVVAVYGAERREGRVGLWMEFVHGRTLSDLLDEQGPFGEQEAAQIGLALCRALAAVHRAGIVHRDIKAGNVMREEGGRIVLMDFGAGLDMQRERERARWVTGTPLYMAPEVVRGEGATRRSDLYSLGVLLYHLVTANYPVTARTMRELREGHEGGDIRHVRDARRAREGAVRGGSASARTARAAKTDFTAWRRERIAEWSRPRYRLDKEFVALTLLVDQGEEAAAGRWSARPERYRDLRELLAAVDDPAVVLLGPPGSGKSTLLRRFEMDAAEAALAAKDLRDTVTFFVQLNNYRPQAPGGPLPEPETWLAERWRARFPALLPLPALLAEGRVVLLLDALNEMPAATAVGLREAVLQWKGFLDRLTTEHPGNRVIFSCRTLDYSAPLSTSRLRVPQVVIEPMTDDQVEQFLVKHRSEEGGEIWSQLRGTPQLEVMRSPYFLMLLVEQAEAAGGVPEGRTGLFTGFVRQALRREVERDNPLFAPDGLLTERDVRRIAQWRWKTPWELPERGALIPKIADLAFGMQDRAADGGASQVRVGFDEALDLLGQGLGEDIVRAGVALSVLDEDAAGDEVLFFHQLIQEYFAGRRLAAAPEPQRVRTGWRVEEAYPLLVEVLASLPPSETLPALPTTGWEETALLAGPMSSDPDAFVRGLMPVNLALAGRCAGQPEVRERLSKGLLDDLRRALVERSRDRAADLRARIAAGLALGPLGDPRFERRKGPYGDYLMPPLAEIPAGRYPIGEDEPFEYLGQMIRSHMPRHEVEIAAFRIGRFPVTNAEWAPFLEAGGYEEERWWDTPASRQWQSGEGTAEGMHANVRYWLARFKKDPGQVERVWERGQWTEAMYERWKKRLAMTEGEFEAHLRELYPGGKIREPALWRDEAFNNPAQPVVGVCWFEARAYCLWLSGQTGGVFRLATEVEWEAAARGREGRLFAYGDAFDPLRGNTAETRIKRTTPVGVLPDGDTPEGVSDLTGNVEEWTGSLFGPGLEFDTAPVAYPYKAEDGREDPSAGAEIRRVLRGGG
;
A
#
# COMPACT_ATOMS: atom_id res chain seq x y z
N MET A 1 -0.21 -35.85 -46.15
CA MET A 1 0.49 -35.22 -47.27
C MET A 1 0.16 -33.73 -47.30
N ASP A 2 0.85 -32.84 -46.59
CA ASP A 2 1.62 -32.94 -45.34
C ASP A 2 1.76 -31.50 -44.78
N ASP A 3 1.88 -31.41 -43.46
CA ASP A 3 2.54 -30.43 -42.58
C ASP A 3 3.02 -29.04 -43.09
N GLY A 4 2.86 -28.02 -42.24
CA GLY A 4 3.48 -26.68 -42.43
C GLY A 4 3.14 -25.68 -41.32
N GLU A 5 4.08 -25.43 -40.42
CA GLU A 5 4.03 -24.71 -39.13
C GLU A 5 3.58 -23.23 -39.11
N SER A 6 3.26 -22.75 -37.89
CA SER A 6 3.00 -21.35 -37.51
C SER A 6 4.25 -20.44 -37.60
N PRO A 7 4.11 -19.12 -37.39
CA PRO A 7 4.37 -18.61 -36.03
C PRO A 7 3.43 -17.49 -35.57
N GLU A 8 2.95 -17.59 -34.32
CA GLU A 8 2.38 -16.46 -33.57
C GLU A 8 3.44 -15.90 -32.61
N GLY A 9 3.62 -14.58 -32.63
CA GLY A 9 4.43 -13.85 -31.65
C GLY A 9 3.70 -12.58 -31.21
N ARG A 10 3.38 -12.46 -29.92
CA ARG A 10 2.77 -11.25 -29.33
C ARG A 10 3.86 -10.29 -28.85
N PRO A 11 3.76 -8.96 -29.07
CA PRO A 11 4.65 -7.98 -28.48
C PRO A 11 4.24 -7.62 -27.04
N ALA A 12 5.20 -7.12 -26.25
CA ALA A 12 5.01 -6.64 -24.88
C ALA A 12 4.49 -5.18 -24.83
N SER A 13 3.80 -4.79 -23.75
CA SER A 13 3.11 -3.50 -23.65
C SER A 13 3.35 -2.69 -22.35
N ASP A 14 4.23 -3.13 -21.46
CA ASP A 14 4.27 -2.64 -20.05
C ASP A 14 5.14 -1.37 -19.85
N GLY A 15 5.25 -0.51 -20.87
CA GLY A 15 6.15 0.64 -20.88
C GLY A 15 5.50 2.02 -20.73
N ALA A 16 4.19 2.13 -20.94
CA ALA A 16 3.53 3.40 -21.24
C ALA A 16 2.82 4.07 -20.04
N GLU A 17 2.13 3.30 -19.19
CA GLU A 17 1.21 3.86 -18.18
C GLU A 17 1.91 4.77 -17.15
N GLY A 18 3.14 4.45 -16.76
CA GLY A 18 3.91 5.26 -15.80
C GLY A 18 4.51 6.55 -16.37
N ARG A 19 4.57 6.72 -17.69
CA ARG A 19 5.27 7.86 -18.33
C ARG A 19 4.33 9.00 -18.68
N ALA A 20 3.13 8.72 -19.19
CA ALA A 20 2.15 9.75 -19.58
C ALA A 20 1.82 10.75 -18.44
N CYS A 21 1.85 10.30 -17.17
CA CYS A 21 1.72 11.17 -16.00
C CYS A 21 2.87 12.17 -15.82
N GLU A 22 4.10 11.81 -16.20
CA GLU A 22 5.23 12.75 -16.20
C GLU A 22 5.14 13.74 -17.38
N GLU A 23 4.67 13.29 -18.54
CA GLU A 23 4.51 14.12 -19.74
C GLU A 23 3.47 15.24 -19.55
N HIS A 24 2.36 14.95 -18.85
CA HIS A 24 1.34 15.96 -18.54
C HIS A 24 1.77 16.92 -17.41
N ARG A 25 2.48 16.43 -16.39
CA ARG A 25 3.04 17.31 -15.35
C ARG A 25 4.13 18.22 -15.90
N ASP A 26 4.98 17.73 -16.79
CA ASP A 26 5.97 18.54 -17.53
C ASP A 26 5.31 19.71 -18.30
N LEU A 27 4.07 19.55 -18.77
CA LEU A 27 3.31 20.60 -19.44
C LEU A 27 2.73 21.62 -18.46
N GLU A 28 1.99 21.15 -17.44
CA GLU A 28 1.31 21.98 -16.45
C GLU A 28 2.30 22.74 -15.54
N GLU A 29 3.45 22.15 -15.20
CA GLU A 29 4.51 22.81 -14.42
C GLU A 29 5.27 23.87 -15.24
N MET A 30 5.17 23.84 -16.57
CA MET A 30 5.79 24.83 -17.47
C MET A 30 4.85 25.98 -17.85
N THR A 31 3.53 25.79 -17.84
CA THR A 31 2.54 26.88 -17.99
C THR A 31 2.35 27.70 -16.70
N ASN A 32 2.53 27.08 -15.53
CA ASN A 32 2.35 27.71 -14.20
C ASN A 32 3.45 28.71 -13.75
N LEU A 33 4.38 29.11 -14.63
CA LEU A 33 5.49 30.00 -14.28
C LEU A 33 5.07 31.48 -14.01
N GLY A 34 3.77 31.81 -14.15
CA GLY A 34 3.23 33.18 -14.07
C GLY A 34 3.02 33.76 -12.68
N GLY A 35 3.17 32.97 -11.60
CA GLY A 35 2.87 33.40 -10.23
C GLY A 35 4.08 33.80 -9.37
N SER A 36 3.97 34.95 -8.72
CA SER A 36 4.79 35.46 -7.58
C SER A 36 6.23 35.94 -7.84
N VAL A 37 6.63 37.00 -7.10
CA VAL A 37 7.93 37.71 -7.20
C VAL A 37 8.54 37.88 -5.79
N GLY A 38 9.75 37.38 -5.54
CA GLY A 38 10.45 37.60 -4.27
C GLY A 38 11.88 37.03 -4.11
N ALA A 39 12.90 37.85 -4.41
CA ALA A 39 14.33 37.89 -4.00
C ALA A 39 15.16 36.65 -3.51
N GLU A 40 16.43 36.60 -3.97
CA GLU A 40 17.48 35.56 -3.87
C GLU A 40 18.29 35.44 -2.54
N LYS A 41 19.01 34.29 -2.33
CA LYS A 41 20.51 34.20 -2.30
C LYS A 41 21.10 32.76 -2.12
N THR A 42 22.39 32.59 -2.43
CA THR A 42 23.02 31.36 -3.01
C THR A 42 24.22 30.74 -2.24
N GLN A 43 24.59 29.46 -2.57
CA GLN A 43 25.95 28.88 -2.86
C GLN A 43 26.19 27.35 -2.50
N PRO A 44 27.18 26.61 -3.10
CA PRO A 44 27.00 25.18 -3.51
C PRO A 44 28.00 24.06 -3.02
N ARG A 45 27.81 22.82 -3.53
CA ARG A 45 28.50 21.49 -3.32
C ARG A 45 29.91 21.31 -3.98
N PRO A 46 30.68 20.21 -3.71
CA PRO A 46 30.98 19.13 -4.72
C PRO A 46 31.22 17.67 -4.14
N SER A 47 30.80 16.52 -4.73
CA SER A 47 31.35 15.58 -5.80
C SER A 47 32.56 14.66 -5.39
N SER A 48 32.83 13.40 -5.85
CA SER A 48 32.17 12.32 -6.68
C SER A 48 33.02 10.98 -6.77
N VAL A 49 32.77 10.06 -7.75
CA VAL A 49 33.59 8.91 -8.35
C VAL A 49 33.56 7.43 -7.78
N PRO A 50 33.96 6.31 -8.50
CA PRO A 50 33.11 5.10 -8.77
C PRO A 50 33.75 3.66 -8.54
N PRO A 51 33.16 2.50 -8.98
CA PRO A 51 33.56 1.11 -8.60
C PRO A 51 34.12 0.15 -9.72
N ALA A 52 34.45 -1.12 -9.38
CA ALA A 52 34.91 -2.20 -10.30
C ALA A 52 34.65 -3.66 -9.79
N GLU A 53 34.67 -4.68 -10.68
CA GLU A 53 34.26 -6.10 -10.47
C GLU A 53 35.41 -7.17 -10.50
N ALA A 54 35.12 -8.46 -10.14
CA ALA A 54 35.94 -9.66 -10.44
C ALA A 54 35.15 -11.02 -10.39
N VAL A 55 35.69 -12.10 -10.97
CA VAL A 55 35.01 -13.38 -11.38
C VAL A 55 35.60 -14.66 -10.71
N ALA A 56 34.88 -15.81 -10.69
CA ALA A 56 35.30 -17.09 -10.05
C ALA A 56 35.16 -18.39 -10.92
N GLU A 57 35.78 -19.50 -10.49
CA GLU A 57 35.99 -20.79 -11.23
C GLU A 57 34.96 -21.93 -10.98
N LYS A 58 35.06 -23.04 -11.76
CA LYS A 58 34.08 -24.16 -11.86
C LYS A 58 34.39 -25.43 -11.03
N LEU A 59 33.32 -26.12 -10.60
CA LEU A 59 33.29 -27.55 -10.23
C LEU A 59 32.36 -28.37 -11.18
N PRO A 60 32.48 -29.72 -11.26
CA PRO A 60 31.80 -30.53 -12.29
C PRO A 60 30.64 -31.43 -11.78
N GLY A 61 29.63 -31.61 -12.65
CA GLY A 61 28.67 -32.72 -12.58
C GLY A 61 27.21 -32.32 -12.40
N ARG A 62 26.28 -33.09 -13.00
CA ARG A 62 24.83 -32.97 -12.78
C ARG A 62 24.25 -34.28 -12.23
N TRP A 63 23.29 -34.18 -11.31
CA TRP A 63 22.42 -35.28 -10.90
C TRP A 63 21.01 -35.00 -11.44
N GLY A 64 20.75 -35.45 -12.66
CA GLY A 64 19.53 -35.11 -13.40
C GLY A 64 19.44 -33.59 -13.64
N PRO A 65 18.41 -32.89 -13.13
CA PRO A 65 18.28 -31.43 -13.24
C PRO A 65 19.23 -30.67 -12.28
N LEU A 66 19.82 -31.36 -11.30
CA LEU A 66 20.56 -30.72 -10.22
C LEU A 66 22.02 -30.50 -10.65
N GLU A 67 22.44 -29.25 -10.78
CA GLU A 67 23.82 -28.86 -11.09
C GLU A 67 24.62 -28.81 -9.79
N LEU A 68 25.63 -29.68 -9.61
CA LEU A 68 26.40 -29.71 -8.37
C LEU A 68 27.29 -28.47 -8.28
N ILE A 69 27.12 -27.70 -7.20
CA ILE A 69 27.90 -26.48 -6.92
C ILE A 69 29.14 -26.85 -6.09
N GLU A 70 28.94 -27.43 -4.91
CA GLU A 70 30.02 -27.70 -3.95
C GLU A 70 29.69 -28.91 -3.05
N LYS A 71 30.73 -29.55 -2.49
CA LYS A 71 30.57 -30.65 -1.52
C LYS A 71 30.51 -30.07 -0.10
N VAL A 72 29.36 -30.22 0.54
CA VAL A 72 29.03 -29.62 1.84
C VAL A 72 29.41 -30.53 3.00
N GLY A 73 29.43 -31.86 2.78
CA GLY A 73 29.88 -32.81 3.78
C GLY A 73 30.03 -34.23 3.26
N GLU A 74 30.74 -35.05 4.02
CA GLU A 74 30.85 -36.49 3.79
C GLU A 74 30.57 -37.26 5.08
N GLY A 75 29.65 -38.22 5.01
CA GLY A 75 29.33 -39.14 6.08
C GLY A 75 29.78 -40.57 5.80
N ALA A 76 29.60 -41.44 6.80
CA ALA A 76 29.94 -42.86 6.71
C ALA A 76 29.21 -43.59 5.56
N PHE A 77 28.02 -43.14 5.16
CA PHE A 77 27.15 -43.84 4.21
C PHE A 77 26.79 -43.03 2.94
N GLY A 78 27.24 -41.77 2.83
CA GLY A 78 26.89 -40.91 1.70
C GLY A 78 27.64 -39.58 1.70
N GLU A 79 27.51 -38.85 0.60
CA GLU A 79 28.12 -37.53 0.37
C GLU A 79 27.00 -36.51 0.19
N THR A 80 27.12 -35.33 0.81
CA THR A 80 26.15 -34.24 0.67
C THR A 80 26.75 -33.10 -0.14
N PHE A 81 26.05 -32.68 -1.18
CA PHE A 81 26.42 -31.58 -2.05
C PHE A 81 25.36 -30.47 -1.99
N ARG A 82 25.78 -29.21 -2.12
CA ARG A 82 24.90 -28.12 -2.54
C ARG A 82 24.80 -28.21 -4.06
N ALA A 83 23.59 -28.20 -4.58
CA ALA A 83 23.32 -28.25 -6.00
C ALA A 83 22.21 -27.26 -6.36
N ARG A 84 22.14 -26.82 -7.62
CA ARG A 84 21.08 -25.94 -8.12
C ARG A 84 20.08 -26.72 -8.96
N ASP A 85 18.80 -26.65 -8.63
CA ASP A 85 17.72 -27.24 -9.42
C ASP A 85 17.44 -26.34 -10.63
N SER A 86 18.01 -26.71 -11.80
CA SER A 86 17.97 -25.87 -13.01
C SER A 86 16.57 -25.66 -13.60
N ARG A 87 15.53 -26.27 -13.01
CA ARG A 87 14.13 -26.10 -13.39
C ARG A 87 13.38 -25.05 -12.54
N LEU A 88 13.91 -24.73 -11.36
CA LEU A 88 13.24 -23.89 -10.35
C LEU A 88 14.19 -22.82 -9.78
N ASP A 89 15.37 -22.66 -10.39
CA ASP A 89 16.47 -21.75 -10.03
C ASP A 89 16.74 -21.61 -8.52
N ARG A 90 16.81 -22.74 -7.80
CA ARG A 90 16.98 -22.78 -6.34
C ARG A 90 18.08 -23.74 -5.91
N ASP A 91 18.71 -23.43 -4.78
CA ASP A 91 19.71 -24.31 -4.16
C ASP A 91 19.04 -25.42 -3.34
N VAL A 92 19.61 -26.63 -3.41
CA VAL A 92 19.15 -27.84 -2.73
C VAL A 92 20.32 -28.61 -2.12
N ALA A 93 20.09 -29.27 -0.98
CA ALA A 93 21.02 -30.22 -0.39
C ALA A 93 20.78 -31.61 -1.00
N LEU A 94 21.71 -32.10 -1.82
CA LEU A 94 21.66 -33.43 -2.44
C LEU A 94 22.56 -34.42 -1.68
N LYS A 95 21.95 -35.40 -1.00
CA LYS A 95 22.65 -36.49 -0.31
C LYS A 95 22.68 -37.76 -1.18
N LEU A 96 23.88 -38.17 -1.61
CA LEU A 96 24.13 -39.33 -2.47
C LEU A 96 24.73 -40.50 -1.67
N LEU A 97 24.00 -41.62 -1.58
CA LEU A 97 24.48 -42.80 -0.85
C LEU A 97 25.67 -43.49 -1.56
N LYS A 98 26.60 -44.06 -0.79
CA LYS A 98 27.78 -44.80 -1.27
C LYS A 98 27.40 -46.21 -1.78
N PRO A 99 27.86 -46.64 -2.97
CA PRO A 99 27.51 -47.95 -3.52
C PRO A 99 28.49 -49.05 -3.09
N GLU A 100 28.14 -49.85 -2.07
CA GLU A 100 28.92 -51.03 -1.66
C GLU A 100 28.06 -52.28 -1.36
N ALA A 101 28.71 -53.43 -1.21
CA ALA A 101 28.22 -54.71 -1.75
C ALA A 101 26.96 -55.37 -1.10
N SER A 102 26.21 -56.04 -1.99
CA SER A 102 25.45 -57.29 -1.81
C SER A 102 24.34 -57.44 -0.75
N SER A 103 23.98 -56.42 0.04
CA SER A 103 22.88 -56.55 1.04
C SER A 103 21.76 -55.49 0.98
N GLN A 104 21.76 -54.58 0.00
CA GLN A 104 21.02 -53.32 0.10
C GLN A 104 19.71 -53.17 -0.72
N GLN A 105 19.24 -54.18 -1.46
CA GLN A 105 18.04 -53.99 -2.30
C GLN A 105 16.76 -53.70 -1.49
N ALA A 106 16.66 -54.25 -0.26
CA ALA A 106 15.62 -53.91 0.72
C ALA A 106 15.83 -52.52 1.38
N VAL A 107 17.09 -52.08 1.50
CA VAL A 107 17.50 -50.79 2.10
C VAL A 107 17.16 -49.63 1.17
N ALA A 108 17.57 -49.69 -0.10
CA ALA A 108 17.30 -48.65 -1.08
C ALA A 108 15.77 -48.42 -1.27
N GLY A 109 14.99 -49.51 -1.36
CA GLY A 109 13.53 -49.42 -1.43
C GLY A 109 12.88 -48.88 -0.14
N ARG A 110 13.55 -48.98 1.02
CA ARG A 110 13.08 -48.36 2.26
C ARG A 110 13.36 -46.86 2.28
N VAL A 111 14.57 -46.43 1.94
CA VAL A 111 14.95 -45.00 1.91
C VAL A 111 14.09 -44.21 0.92
N ILE A 112 13.78 -44.77 -0.25
CA ILE A 112 12.88 -44.11 -1.23
C ILE A 112 11.45 -44.01 -0.68
N ARG A 113 10.94 -45.03 0.04
CA ARG A 113 9.61 -44.96 0.68
C ARG A 113 9.56 -43.98 1.84
N GLU A 114 10.56 -43.97 2.72
CA GLU A 114 10.64 -43.02 3.84
C GLU A 114 10.84 -41.58 3.32
N GLY A 115 11.64 -41.38 2.28
CA GLY A 115 11.76 -40.10 1.55
C GLY A 115 10.46 -39.63 0.89
N ALA A 116 9.68 -40.53 0.29
CA ALA A 116 8.37 -40.20 -0.29
C ALA A 116 7.30 -39.86 0.77
N LEU A 117 7.41 -40.39 1.99
CA LEU A 117 6.57 -39.99 3.12
C LEU A 117 6.99 -38.62 3.67
N LEU A 118 8.29 -38.34 3.73
CA LEU A 118 8.82 -37.03 4.14
C LEU A 118 8.53 -35.93 3.13
N ALA A 119 8.53 -36.22 1.83
CA ALA A 119 8.18 -35.26 0.78
C ALA A 119 6.71 -34.79 0.83
N ARG A 120 5.85 -35.51 1.57
CA ARG A 120 4.46 -35.11 1.84
C ARG A 120 4.31 -34.31 3.14
N LEU A 121 5.39 -34.13 3.90
CA LEU A 121 5.38 -33.44 5.18
C LEU A 121 5.92 -32.02 4.99
N SER A 122 5.01 -31.05 4.98
CA SER A 122 5.34 -29.63 5.07
C SER A 122 5.24 -29.16 6.53
N HIS A 123 6.37 -28.80 7.15
CA HIS A 123 6.40 -28.28 8.52
C HIS A 123 7.64 -27.41 8.73
N PRO A 124 7.54 -26.19 9.31
CA PRO A 124 8.64 -25.23 9.38
C PRO A 124 9.86 -25.72 10.18
N ASN A 125 9.68 -26.68 11.09
CA ASN A 125 10.78 -27.25 11.90
C ASN A 125 11.31 -28.60 11.39
N VAL A 126 10.95 -29.03 10.18
CA VAL A 126 11.44 -30.26 9.54
C VAL A 126 11.99 -29.90 8.15
N VAL A 127 13.17 -30.40 7.80
CA VAL A 127 13.78 -30.13 6.49
C VAL A 127 12.87 -30.62 5.36
N ALA A 128 12.51 -29.74 4.42
CA ALA A 128 11.59 -30.11 3.34
C ALA A 128 12.28 -31.04 2.32
N VAL A 129 11.77 -32.25 2.13
CA VAL A 129 12.29 -33.20 1.12
C VAL A 129 11.62 -32.94 -0.22
N TYR A 130 12.41 -32.60 -1.25
CA TYR A 130 11.89 -32.32 -2.59
C TYR A 130 11.84 -33.55 -3.50
N GLY A 131 12.66 -34.57 -3.22
CA GLY A 131 12.56 -35.85 -3.92
C GLY A 131 13.62 -36.87 -3.53
N ALA A 132 13.35 -38.13 -3.89
CA ALA A 132 14.25 -39.26 -3.73
C ALA A 132 14.22 -40.11 -5.00
N GLU A 133 15.37 -40.32 -5.63
CA GLU A 133 15.49 -41.10 -6.88
C GLU A 133 16.65 -42.10 -6.79
N ARG A 134 16.52 -43.23 -7.48
CA ARG A 134 17.64 -44.13 -7.75
C ARG A 134 18.12 -43.92 -9.19
N ARG A 135 19.34 -43.40 -9.34
CA ARG A 135 19.97 -43.14 -10.63
C ARG A 135 21.37 -43.74 -10.67
N GLU A 136 21.71 -44.38 -11.79
CA GLU A 136 23.05 -44.95 -12.04
C GLU A 136 23.56 -45.86 -10.89
N GLY A 137 22.64 -46.61 -10.28
CA GLY A 137 22.91 -47.53 -9.17
C GLY A 137 22.90 -46.89 -7.77
N ARG A 138 23.21 -45.60 -7.63
CA ARG A 138 23.15 -44.83 -6.37
C ARG A 138 21.73 -44.35 -6.07
N VAL A 139 21.46 -44.03 -4.80
CA VAL A 139 20.23 -43.34 -4.35
C VAL A 139 20.60 -41.92 -3.98
N GLY A 140 19.88 -40.95 -4.55
CA GLY A 140 19.99 -39.53 -4.23
C GLY A 140 18.70 -39.04 -3.56
N LEU A 141 18.85 -38.32 -2.46
CA LEU A 141 17.78 -37.63 -1.73
C LEU A 141 18.10 -36.14 -1.76
N TRP A 142 17.27 -35.32 -2.38
CA TRP A 142 17.44 -33.87 -2.37
C TRP A 142 16.36 -33.18 -1.54
N MET A 143 16.81 -32.22 -0.75
CA MET A 143 16.02 -31.50 0.25
C MET A 143 16.40 -30.02 0.26
N GLU A 144 15.63 -29.24 1.01
CA GLU A 144 15.92 -27.85 1.37
C GLU A 144 17.39 -27.69 1.82
N PHE A 145 18.10 -26.74 1.18
CA PHE A 145 19.43 -26.34 1.61
C PHE A 145 19.30 -25.30 2.73
N VAL A 146 19.45 -25.74 3.98
CA VAL A 146 19.31 -24.85 5.15
C VAL A 146 20.57 -24.00 5.31
N HIS A 147 20.46 -22.70 5.07
CA HIS A 147 21.53 -21.73 5.27
C HIS A 147 21.70 -21.47 6.78
N GLY A 148 22.61 -22.20 7.43
CA GLY A 148 22.75 -22.15 8.88
C GLY A 148 23.85 -23.03 9.44
N ARG A 149 23.77 -23.31 10.75
CA ARG A 149 24.76 -24.08 11.50
C ARG A 149 24.10 -25.14 12.38
N THR A 150 24.77 -26.26 12.63
CA THR A 150 24.21 -27.28 13.54
C THR A 150 24.27 -26.81 14.99
N LEU A 151 23.40 -27.36 15.85
CA LEU A 151 23.50 -27.09 17.29
C LEU A 151 24.80 -27.66 17.90
N SER A 152 25.47 -28.61 17.24
CA SER A 152 26.79 -29.08 17.65
C SER A 152 27.84 -27.98 17.45
N ASP A 153 27.93 -27.41 16.24
CA ASP A 153 28.92 -26.38 15.94
C ASP A 153 28.73 -25.13 16.82
N LEU A 154 27.48 -24.82 17.15
CA LEU A 154 27.14 -23.74 18.08
C LEU A 154 27.51 -24.09 19.54
N LEU A 155 27.29 -25.33 19.99
CA LEU A 155 27.68 -25.79 21.34
C LEU A 155 29.20 -25.80 21.53
N ASP A 156 29.94 -26.23 20.50
CA ASP A 156 31.41 -26.34 20.52
C ASP A 156 32.09 -24.96 20.50
N GLU A 157 31.54 -23.98 19.75
CA GLU A 157 32.09 -22.62 19.71
C GLU A 157 31.63 -21.71 20.86
N GLN A 158 30.35 -21.79 21.24
CA GLN A 158 29.73 -20.82 22.16
C GLN A 158 29.59 -21.38 23.58
N GLY A 159 29.76 -22.69 23.74
CA GLY A 159 29.50 -23.40 24.99
C GLY A 159 28.00 -23.60 25.24
N PRO A 160 27.63 -24.08 26.45
CA PRO A 160 26.24 -24.39 26.79
C PRO A 160 25.25 -23.24 26.61
N PHE A 161 24.12 -23.57 25.99
CA PHE A 161 22.97 -22.70 25.75
C PHE A 161 22.29 -22.28 27.06
N GLY A 162 21.62 -21.12 27.01
CA GLY A 162 20.73 -20.66 28.09
C GLY A 162 19.47 -21.53 28.20
N GLU A 163 18.88 -21.60 29.40
CA GLU A 163 17.69 -22.42 29.68
C GLU A 163 16.50 -22.07 28.76
N GLN A 164 16.27 -20.78 28.54
CA GLN A 164 15.18 -20.28 27.69
C GLN A 164 15.41 -20.60 26.21
N GLU A 165 16.66 -20.51 25.73
CA GLU A 165 17.01 -20.84 24.34
C GLU A 165 16.91 -22.36 24.09
N ALA A 166 17.39 -23.18 25.03
CA ALA A 166 17.20 -24.63 24.99
C ALA A 166 15.71 -25.01 25.05
N ALA A 167 14.89 -24.33 25.86
CA ALA A 167 13.43 -24.56 25.90
C ALA A 167 12.74 -24.19 24.57
N GLN A 168 13.15 -23.10 23.91
CA GLN A 168 12.65 -22.70 22.58
C GLN A 168 13.04 -23.73 21.50
N ILE A 169 14.30 -24.19 21.50
CA ILE A 169 14.76 -25.30 20.65
C ILE A 169 13.91 -26.55 20.91
N GLY A 170 13.69 -26.89 22.18
CA GLY A 170 12.84 -28.02 22.60
C GLY A 170 11.41 -27.91 22.08
N LEU A 171 10.80 -26.72 22.15
CA LEU A 171 9.45 -26.48 21.64
C LEU A 171 9.37 -26.66 20.11
N ALA A 172 10.36 -26.14 19.37
CA ALA A 172 10.46 -26.32 17.92
C ALA A 172 10.63 -27.80 17.53
N LEU A 173 11.48 -28.53 18.26
CA LEU A 173 11.69 -29.96 18.03
C LEU A 173 10.47 -30.80 18.44
N CYS A 174 9.74 -30.45 19.51
CA CYS A 174 8.47 -31.09 19.84
C CYS A 174 7.43 -30.92 18.73
N ARG A 175 7.35 -29.74 18.09
CA ARG A 175 6.48 -29.51 16.91
C ARG A 175 6.92 -30.34 15.71
N ALA A 176 8.23 -30.39 15.43
CA ALA A 176 8.81 -31.23 14.39
C ALA A 176 8.47 -32.72 14.58
N LEU A 177 8.75 -33.27 15.77
CA LEU A 177 8.47 -34.66 16.10
C LEU A 177 6.97 -34.97 16.06
N ALA A 178 6.10 -34.06 16.50
CA ALA A 178 4.65 -34.24 16.38
C ALA A 178 4.20 -34.37 14.92
N ALA A 179 4.76 -33.57 13.99
CA ALA A 179 4.49 -33.71 12.57
C ALA A 179 5.00 -35.04 11.99
N VAL A 180 6.26 -35.39 12.29
CA VAL A 180 6.92 -36.63 11.82
C VAL A 180 6.19 -37.87 12.33
N HIS A 181 5.80 -37.87 13.60
CA HIS A 181 5.07 -38.96 14.24
C HIS A 181 3.66 -39.13 13.65
N ARG A 182 2.95 -38.04 13.32
CA ARG A 182 1.66 -38.09 12.61
C ARG A 182 1.80 -38.72 11.22
N ALA A 183 2.89 -38.47 10.51
CA ALA A 183 3.21 -39.12 9.23
C ALA A 183 3.64 -40.61 9.35
N GLY A 184 3.59 -41.19 10.56
CA GLY A 184 3.93 -42.59 10.81
C GLY A 184 5.44 -42.87 10.93
N ILE A 185 6.27 -41.82 10.92
CA ILE A 185 7.73 -41.90 10.97
C ILE A 185 8.22 -41.80 12.43
N VAL A 186 9.37 -42.40 12.71
CA VAL A 186 10.14 -42.24 13.96
C VAL A 186 11.54 -41.81 13.53
N HIS A 187 12.10 -40.75 14.11
CA HIS A 187 13.34 -40.12 13.66
C HIS A 187 14.58 -40.98 13.96
N ARG A 188 14.62 -41.59 15.16
CA ARG A 188 15.66 -42.47 15.70
C ARG A 188 17.01 -41.82 15.99
N ASP A 189 17.46 -40.85 15.21
CA ASP A 189 18.78 -40.20 15.38
C ASP A 189 18.67 -38.70 15.75
N ILE A 190 18.11 -38.39 16.92
CA ILE A 190 17.98 -37.00 17.40
C ILE A 190 19.21 -36.63 18.22
N LYS A 191 20.02 -35.69 17.71
CA LYS A 191 21.26 -35.21 18.32
C LYS A 191 21.60 -33.79 17.84
N ALA A 192 22.54 -33.13 18.50
CA ALA A 192 22.89 -31.73 18.20
C ALA A 192 23.35 -31.49 16.75
N GLY A 193 24.05 -32.46 16.14
CA GLY A 193 24.48 -32.39 14.74
C GLY A 193 23.36 -32.56 13.70
N ASN A 194 22.19 -33.08 14.10
CA ASN A 194 21.03 -33.30 13.22
C ASN A 194 19.94 -32.23 13.39
N VAL A 195 20.27 -31.12 14.05
CA VAL A 195 19.40 -29.96 14.22
C VAL A 195 20.18 -28.74 13.77
N MET A 196 19.67 -28.03 12.77
CA MET A 196 20.25 -26.77 12.31
C MET A 196 19.47 -25.58 12.84
N ARG A 197 20.21 -24.52 13.15
CA ARG A 197 19.71 -23.16 13.28
C ARG A 197 20.03 -22.43 11.98
N GLU A 198 19.00 -22.10 11.22
CA GLU A 198 19.09 -21.22 10.07
C GLU A 198 19.47 -19.79 10.48
N GLU A 199 20.02 -19.01 9.55
CA GLU A 199 20.37 -17.59 9.76
C GLU A 199 19.17 -16.75 10.24
N GLY A 200 17.97 -16.99 9.72
CA GLY A 200 16.70 -16.40 10.19
C GLY A 200 16.21 -16.92 11.56
N GLY A 201 17.01 -17.72 12.28
CA GLY A 201 16.68 -18.25 13.61
C GLY A 201 15.76 -19.47 13.63
N ARG A 202 15.29 -19.94 12.46
CA ARG A 202 14.47 -21.15 12.33
C ARG A 202 15.26 -22.39 12.78
N ILE A 203 14.66 -23.18 13.67
CA ILE A 203 15.21 -24.47 14.11
C ILE A 203 14.65 -25.58 13.22
N VAL A 204 15.51 -26.30 12.51
CA VAL A 204 15.15 -27.33 11.52
C VAL A 204 15.75 -28.67 11.93
N LEU A 205 14.88 -29.68 12.10
CA LEU A 205 15.27 -31.08 12.30
C LEU A 205 15.56 -31.76 10.96
N MET A 206 16.68 -32.46 10.85
CA MET A 206 17.18 -33.05 9.61
C MET A 206 17.78 -34.46 9.79
N ASP A 207 18.09 -35.10 8.65
CA ASP A 207 18.71 -36.43 8.53
C ASP A 207 17.89 -37.63 9.06
N PHE A 208 16.68 -37.74 8.54
CA PHE A 208 15.74 -38.85 8.76
C PHE A 208 16.19 -40.23 8.20
N GLY A 209 17.39 -40.33 7.62
CA GLY A 209 17.86 -41.53 6.90
C GLY A 209 18.49 -42.62 7.78
N ALA A 210 18.85 -42.30 9.03
CA ALA A 210 19.72 -43.12 9.90
C ALA A 210 19.07 -44.37 10.52
N GLY A 211 17.90 -44.80 10.04
CA GLY A 211 17.12 -45.92 10.60
C GLY A 211 17.80 -47.29 10.55
N LEU A 212 18.93 -47.42 9.84
CA LEU A 212 19.80 -48.60 9.77
C LEU A 212 21.17 -48.37 10.44
N ASP A 213 21.56 -47.11 10.64
CA ASP A 213 22.87 -46.72 11.16
C ASP A 213 22.96 -47.14 12.64
N MET A 214 21.96 -46.80 13.46
CA MET A 214 21.97 -47.19 14.88
C MET A 214 21.98 -48.72 15.12
N GLN A 215 21.44 -49.54 14.20
CA GLN A 215 21.52 -51.00 14.36
C GLN A 215 22.91 -51.55 14.01
N ARG A 216 23.59 -51.00 12.99
CA ARG A 216 24.92 -51.48 12.55
C ARG A 216 26.09 -50.80 13.27
N GLU A 217 25.96 -49.55 13.72
CA GLU A 217 26.93 -48.94 14.65
C GLU A 217 26.97 -49.71 15.98
N ARG A 218 25.81 -50.13 16.48
CA ARG A 218 25.68 -50.98 17.67
C ARG A 218 26.37 -52.33 17.55
N GLU A 219 26.50 -52.88 16.34
CA GLU A 219 27.27 -54.10 16.06
C GLU A 219 28.79 -53.85 15.92
N ARG A 220 29.21 -52.62 15.60
CA ARG A 220 30.62 -52.25 15.32
C ARG A 220 31.34 -51.56 16.49
N ALA A 221 30.61 -50.84 17.36
CA ALA A 221 31.19 -49.98 18.39
C ALA A 221 31.70 -50.75 19.63
N ARG A 222 33.02 -50.92 19.74
CA ARG A 222 33.68 -51.37 20.99
C ARG A 222 33.85 -50.26 22.03
N TRP A 223 33.72 -49.00 21.62
CA TRP A 223 33.85 -47.80 22.45
C TRP A 223 32.70 -46.84 22.14
N VAL A 224 32.23 -46.10 23.14
CA VAL A 224 31.15 -45.12 23.03
C VAL A 224 31.73 -43.71 23.12
N THR A 225 31.50 -42.91 22.07
CA THR A 225 31.76 -41.46 22.05
C THR A 225 30.60 -40.77 21.31
N GLY A 226 30.11 -39.64 21.85
CA GLY A 226 29.05 -38.85 21.20
C GLY A 226 27.73 -39.59 21.02
N THR A 227 27.42 -39.95 19.76
CA THR A 227 26.10 -40.43 19.29
C THR A 227 25.42 -41.49 20.18
N PRO A 228 26.07 -42.57 20.66
CA PRO A 228 25.36 -43.59 21.42
C PRO A 228 24.81 -43.11 22.76
N LEU A 229 25.34 -42.00 23.31
CA LEU A 229 24.87 -41.41 24.57
C LEU A 229 23.45 -40.79 24.46
N TYR A 230 22.94 -40.60 23.24
CA TYR A 230 21.55 -40.20 22.97
C TYR A 230 20.54 -41.37 22.95
N MET A 231 21.01 -42.62 22.98
CA MET A 231 20.14 -43.80 22.81
C MET A 231 19.24 -44.06 24.02
N ALA A 232 17.95 -44.31 23.75
CA ALA A 232 16.98 -44.70 24.78
C ALA A 232 17.27 -46.11 25.36
N PRO A 233 16.91 -46.39 26.63
CA PRO A 233 17.22 -47.66 27.29
C PRO A 233 16.72 -48.90 26.54
N GLU A 234 15.55 -48.83 25.89
CA GLU A 234 15.00 -49.87 25.04
C GLU A 234 15.88 -50.16 23.80
N VAL A 235 16.39 -49.11 23.15
CA VAL A 235 17.27 -49.21 21.99
C VAL A 235 18.62 -49.82 22.38
N VAL A 236 19.17 -49.41 23.53
CA VAL A 236 20.41 -50.00 24.08
C VAL A 236 20.22 -51.49 24.40
N ARG A 237 19.07 -51.89 24.96
CA ARG A 237 18.78 -53.29 25.35
C ARG A 237 18.58 -54.23 24.16
N GLY A 238 17.95 -53.81 23.07
CA GLY A 238 17.62 -54.72 21.97
C GLY A 238 16.47 -54.29 21.07
N GLU A 239 15.63 -53.41 21.59
CA GLU A 239 14.25 -53.25 21.14
C GLU A 239 14.14 -52.22 20.01
N GLY A 240 13.04 -52.28 19.26
CA GLY A 240 12.80 -51.34 18.17
C GLY A 240 12.55 -49.93 18.69
N ALA A 241 13.25 -48.94 18.13
CA ALA A 241 13.04 -47.53 18.46
C ALA A 241 11.59 -47.10 18.15
N THR A 242 10.96 -46.43 19.12
CA THR A 242 9.56 -45.96 19.06
C THR A 242 9.48 -44.44 19.15
N ARG A 243 8.27 -43.88 19.05
CA ARG A 243 8.01 -42.46 19.34
C ARG A 243 8.49 -42.02 20.74
N ARG A 244 8.53 -42.93 21.72
CA ARG A 244 9.06 -42.64 23.07
C ARG A 244 10.58 -42.54 23.08
N SER A 245 11.25 -43.31 22.23
CA SER A 245 12.71 -43.27 22.06
C SER A 245 13.15 -41.92 21.49
N ASP A 246 12.41 -41.37 20.52
CA ASP A 246 12.64 -40.00 20.01
C ASP A 246 12.54 -38.94 21.12
N LEU A 247 11.52 -39.04 21.98
CA LEU A 247 11.34 -38.12 23.11
C LEU A 247 12.46 -38.25 24.16
N TYR A 248 12.99 -39.46 24.38
CA TYR A 248 14.15 -39.66 25.24
C TYR A 248 15.39 -38.98 24.66
N SER A 249 15.70 -39.18 23.38
CA SER A 249 16.84 -38.56 22.70
C SER A 249 16.72 -37.03 22.64
N LEU A 250 15.51 -36.48 22.51
CA LEU A 250 15.26 -35.04 22.69
C LEU A 250 15.56 -34.58 24.13
N GLY A 251 15.18 -35.35 25.15
CA GLY A 251 15.55 -35.07 26.55
C GLY A 251 17.07 -35.05 26.77
N VAL A 252 17.80 -36.00 26.18
CA VAL A 252 19.27 -36.02 26.20
C VAL A 252 19.85 -34.80 25.46
N LEU A 253 19.27 -34.42 24.31
CA LEU A 253 19.69 -33.23 23.58
C LEU A 253 19.52 -31.95 24.42
N LEU A 254 18.35 -31.74 25.03
CA LEU A 254 18.13 -30.57 25.89
C LEU A 254 19.09 -30.55 27.09
N TYR A 255 19.36 -31.70 27.70
CA TYR A 255 20.40 -31.84 28.72
C TYR A 255 21.78 -31.43 28.18
N HIS A 256 22.14 -31.92 26.99
CA HIS A 256 23.44 -31.66 26.38
C HIS A 256 23.64 -30.19 26.04
N LEU A 257 22.63 -29.53 25.47
CA LEU A 257 22.67 -28.10 25.14
C LEU A 257 22.92 -27.24 26.39
N VAL A 258 22.26 -27.51 27.53
CA VAL A 258 22.42 -26.70 28.75
C VAL A 258 23.59 -27.09 29.65
N THR A 259 24.31 -28.18 29.36
CA THR A 259 25.42 -28.67 30.20
C THR A 259 26.74 -28.94 29.48
N ALA A 260 26.76 -29.05 28.15
CA ALA A 260 27.83 -29.65 27.33
C ALA A 260 28.28 -31.05 27.82
N ASN A 261 27.42 -31.75 28.56
CA ASN A 261 27.66 -33.08 29.11
C ASN A 261 26.48 -34.00 28.76
N TYR A 262 26.55 -35.26 29.16
CA TYR A 262 25.48 -36.24 28.96
C TYR A 262 24.88 -36.66 30.31
N PRO A 263 23.58 -37.04 30.37
CA PRO A 263 22.93 -37.43 31.62
C PRO A 263 23.51 -38.74 32.19
N VAL A 264 23.96 -39.65 31.31
CA VAL A 264 24.74 -40.85 31.66
C VAL A 264 26.10 -40.74 30.99
N THR A 265 27.17 -40.95 31.74
CA THR A 265 28.56 -40.99 31.22
C THR A 265 29.04 -42.42 31.09
N ALA A 266 29.29 -42.88 29.86
CA ALA A 266 29.74 -44.23 29.57
C ALA A 266 30.80 -44.23 28.45
N ARG A 267 31.78 -45.13 28.54
CA ARG A 267 32.84 -45.35 27.53
C ARG A 267 32.61 -46.61 26.71
N THR A 268 31.69 -47.48 27.12
CA THR A 268 31.30 -48.70 26.40
C THR A 268 29.79 -48.86 26.38
N MET A 269 29.25 -49.60 25.41
CA MET A 269 27.80 -49.91 25.35
C MET A 269 27.31 -50.70 26.57
N ARG A 270 28.22 -51.42 27.24
CA ARG A 270 27.93 -52.11 28.50
C ARG A 270 27.76 -51.12 29.65
N GLU A 271 28.69 -50.18 29.83
CA GLU A 271 28.58 -49.11 30.84
C GLU A 271 27.33 -48.24 30.61
N LEU A 272 26.98 -47.95 29.36
CA LEU A 272 25.76 -47.18 29.04
C LEU A 272 24.49 -47.94 29.45
N ARG A 273 24.49 -49.26 29.25
CA ARG A 273 23.40 -50.12 29.69
C ARG A 273 23.33 -50.21 31.22
N GLU A 274 24.47 -50.43 31.87
CA GLU A 274 24.59 -50.50 33.33
C GLU A 274 24.15 -49.18 33.99
N GLY A 275 24.52 -48.02 33.43
CA GLY A 275 24.07 -46.71 33.91
C GLY A 275 22.57 -46.46 33.73
N HIS A 276 21.96 -46.91 32.63
CA HIS A 276 20.51 -46.87 32.45
C HIS A 276 19.75 -47.85 33.36
N GLU A 277 20.29 -49.04 33.62
CA GLU A 277 19.67 -50.05 34.49
C GLU A 277 19.84 -49.74 35.98
N GLY A 278 20.95 -49.10 36.38
CA GLY A 278 21.24 -48.65 37.75
C GLY A 278 20.61 -47.31 38.15
N GLY A 279 20.18 -46.50 37.18
CA GLY A 279 19.59 -45.18 37.43
C GLY A 279 20.61 -44.07 37.73
N ASP A 280 21.90 -44.26 37.39
CA ASP A 280 23.00 -43.29 37.58
C ASP A 280 22.90 -42.12 36.58
N ILE A 281 21.81 -41.35 36.68
CA ILE A 281 21.54 -40.16 35.89
C ILE A 281 22.01 -38.94 36.67
N ARG A 282 23.01 -38.22 36.14
CA ARG A 282 23.43 -36.94 36.70
C ARG A 282 22.37 -35.88 36.42
N HIS A 283 21.83 -35.23 37.45
CA HIS A 283 20.84 -34.17 37.25
C HIS A 283 21.48 -32.85 36.75
N VAL A 284 20.73 -32.08 35.96
CA VAL A 284 21.14 -30.79 35.37
C VAL A 284 21.67 -29.81 36.43
N ARG A 285 21.04 -29.78 37.61
CA ARG A 285 21.42 -28.91 38.74
C ARG A 285 22.84 -29.21 39.24
N ASP A 286 23.22 -30.49 39.29
CA ASP A 286 24.51 -30.96 39.81
C ASP A 286 25.62 -30.92 38.75
N ALA A 287 25.25 -31.04 37.47
CA ALA A 287 26.14 -30.74 36.35
C ALA A 287 26.56 -29.26 36.34
N ARG A 288 25.61 -28.34 36.55
CA ARG A 288 25.89 -26.90 36.53
C ARG A 288 26.64 -26.39 37.76
N ARG A 289 26.30 -26.86 38.97
CA ARG A 289 27.05 -26.49 40.21
C ARG A 289 28.53 -26.83 40.13
N ALA A 290 28.90 -27.97 39.54
CA ALA A 290 30.30 -28.35 39.36
C ALA A 290 31.06 -27.40 38.41
N ARG A 291 30.39 -26.88 37.37
CA ARG A 291 30.95 -25.88 36.43
C ARG A 291 31.15 -24.52 37.11
N GLU A 292 30.16 -24.05 37.87
CA GLU A 292 30.22 -22.77 38.59
C GLU A 292 31.31 -22.77 39.68
N GLY A 293 31.58 -23.92 40.31
CA GLY A 293 32.71 -24.11 41.23
C GLY A 293 34.08 -23.95 40.56
N ALA A 294 34.25 -24.48 39.35
CA ALA A 294 35.51 -24.41 38.61
C ALA A 294 35.86 -22.98 38.11
N VAL A 295 34.85 -22.15 37.82
CA VAL A 295 35.05 -20.78 37.31
C VAL A 295 35.51 -19.79 38.40
N ARG A 296 35.34 -20.10 39.68
CA ARG A 296 35.68 -19.20 40.81
C ARG A 296 37.17 -19.17 41.19
N GLY A 297 38.04 -19.95 40.54
CA GLY A 297 39.46 -20.09 40.90
C GLY A 297 40.45 -19.08 40.28
N GLY A 298 40.02 -18.21 39.36
CA GLY A 298 40.90 -17.27 38.64
C GLY A 298 40.95 -15.86 39.25
N SER A 299 42.15 -15.33 39.50
CA SER A 299 42.38 -14.10 40.27
C SER A 299 41.78 -12.82 39.68
N ALA A 300 41.25 -11.97 40.56
CA ALA A 300 40.65 -10.69 40.20
C ALA A 300 41.66 -9.53 40.29
N SER A 301 42.21 -9.11 39.14
CA SER A 301 42.90 -7.79 39.04
C SER A 301 42.86 -7.13 37.64
N ALA A 302 42.09 -7.66 36.69
CA ALA A 302 41.99 -7.12 35.33
C ALA A 302 40.55 -7.07 34.75
N ARG A 303 39.52 -7.27 35.59
CA ARG A 303 38.12 -7.47 35.16
C ARG A 303 37.20 -6.25 35.30
N THR A 304 37.73 -5.08 35.66
CA THR A 304 36.95 -3.84 35.88
C THR A 304 36.58 -3.06 34.61
N ALA A 305 36.87 -3.59 33.41
CA ALA A 305 36.57 -2.93 32.12
C ALA A 305 35.57 -3.70 31.23
N ARG A 306 34.86 -4.71 31.76
CA ARG A 306 33.94 -5.56 30.96
C ARG A 306 32.63 -5.87 31.68
N ALA A 307 32.04 -4.86 32.30
CA ALA A 307 30.67 -4.92 32.78
C ALA A 307 29.69 -5.07 31.60
N ALA A 308 28.63 -5.85 31.81
CA ALA A 308 27.56 -6.23 30.90
C ALA A 308 27.43 -5.44 29.58
N LYS A 309 27.61 -6.13 28.44
CA LYS A 309 26.90 -5.75 27.21
C LYS A 309 25.40 -5.95 27.47
N THR A 310 24.63 -4.88 27.43
CA THR A 310 23.16 -4.91 27.44
C THR A 310 22.67 -5.74 26.24
N ASP A 311 21.79 -6.71 26.46
CA ASP A 311 21.56 -7.79 25.47
C ASP A 311 20.58 -7.38 24.34
N PHE A 312 21.05 -6.50 23.46
CA PHE A 312 20.38 -6.17 22.21
C PHE A 312 20.21 -7.39 21.27
N THR A 313 20.96 -8.48 21.47
CA THR A 313 20.81 -9.72 20.68
C THR A 313 19.54 -10.47 21.10
N ALA A 314 19.26 -10.58 22.40
CA ALA A 314 18.00 -11.11 22.90
C ALA A 314 16.80 -10.25 22.45
N TRP A 315 16.90 -8.93 22.58
CA TRP A 315 15.87 -7.99 22.12
C TRP A 315 15.55 -8.15 20.63
N ARG A 316 16.57 -8.21 19.74
CA ARG A 316 16.35 -8.43 18.29
C ARG A 316 15.64 -9.75 17.99
N ARG A 317 16.02 -10.84 18.65
CA ARG A 317 15.35 -12.15 18.49
C ARG A 317 13.88 -12.09 18.93
N GLU A 318 13.58 -11.31 19.96
CA GLU A 318 12.21 -11.07 20.43
C GLU A 318 11.39 -10.25 19.40
N ARG A 319 11.97 -9.18 18.82
CA ARG A 319 11.32 -8.41 17.73
C ARG A 319 10.97 -9.32 16.54
N ILE A 320 11.90 -10.17 16.11
CA ILE A 320 11.67 -11.14 15.02
C ILE A 320 10.55 -12.11 15.38
N ALA A 321 10.55 -12.67 16.60
CA ALA A 321 9.50 -13.58 17.06
C ALA A 321 8.11 -12.92 17.22
N GLU A 322 8.06 -11.62 17.53
CA GLU A 322 6.82 -10.83 17.57
C GLU A 322 6.23 -10.64 16.18
N TRP A 323 7.06 -10.20 15.21
CA TRP A 323 6.62 -9.86 13.85
C TRP A 323 6.55 -11.04 12.87
N SER A 324 7.17 -12.19 13.19
CA SER A 324 7.03 -13.44 12.41
C SER A 324 5.69 -14.15 12.60
N ARG A 325 4.80 -13.64 13.46
CA ARG A 325 3.46 -14.22 13.68
C ARG A 325 2.62 -14.12 12.38
N PRO A 326 1.80 -15.13 12.04
CA PRO A 326 1.02 -15.14 10.79
C PRO A 326 0.22 -13.86 10.53
N ARG A 327 -0.32 -13.23 11.59
CA ARG A 327 -1.07 -11.98 11.54
C ARG A 327 -0.33 -10.73 11.03
N TYR A 328 1.00 -10.81 10.89
CA TYR A 328 1.84 -9.72 10.42
C TYR A 328 2.57 -10.03 9.11
N ARG A 329 2.19 -11.14 8.44
CA ARG A 329 2.82 -11.59 7.20
C ARG A 329 2.33 -10.75 6.02
N LEU A 330 3.24 -9.96 5.44
CA LEU A 330 3.12 -9.40 4.10
C LEU A 330 3.98 -10.19 3.11
N ASP A 331 3.55 -10.22 1.85
CA ASP A 331 4.38 -10.63 0.72
C ASP A 331 5.07 -9.39 0.13
N LYS A 332 6.40 -9.44 0.00
CA LYS A 332 7.23 -8.28 -0.38
C LYS A 332 7.19 -7.96 -1.88
N GLU A 333 6.74 -8.90 -2.70
CA GLU A 333 6.74 -8.74 -4.16
C GLU A 333 5.65 -7.79 -4.67
N PHE A 334 4.65 -7.50 -3.83
CA PHE A 334 3.40 -6.83 -4.23
C PHE A 334 3.16 -5.49 -3.52
N VAL A 335 4.24 -4.85 -3.05
CA VAL A 335 4.20 -3.48 -2.52
C VAL A 335 5.03 -2.58 -3.43
N ALA A 336 4.43 -1.49 -3.88
CA ALA A 336 5.13 -0.41 -4.56
C ALA A 336 5.02 0.88 -3.71
N LEU A 337 6.16 1.52 -3.49
CA LEU A 337 6.27 2.76 -2.73
C LEU A 337 6.78 3.88 -3.64
N THR A 338 6.11 5.02 -3.63
CA THR A 338 6.47 6.23 -4.37
C THR A 338 6.94 7.31 -3.41
N LEU A 339 8.15 7.83 -3.60
CA LEU A 339 8.67 8.94 -2.80
C LEU A 339 8.09 10.27 -3.31
N LEU A 340 7.47 11.03 -2.42
CA LEU A 340 7.08 12.42 -2.63
C LEU A 340 8.05 13.35 -1.90
N VAL A 341 8.72 14.24 -2.63
CA VAL A 341 9.72 15.17 -2.09
C VAL A 341 9.08 16.54 -1.81
N ASP A 342 9.33 17.10 -0.63
CA ASP A 342 8.88 18.45 -0.27
C ASP A 342 9.65 19.52 -1.06
N GLN A 343 8.97 20.20 -1.98
CA GLN A 343 9.54 21.28 -2.78
C GLN A 343 9.66 22.60 -1.99
N GLY A 344 8.78 22.86 -1.02
CA GLY A 344 8.73 24.14 -0.31
C GLY A 344 7.32 24.52 0.11
N GLU A 345 7.20 25.23 1.24
CA GLU A 345 5.91 25.82 1.66
C GLU A 345 5.40 26.86 0.65
N GLU A 346 6.31 27.49 -0.09
CA GLU A 346 6.09 28.47 -1.16
C GLU A 346 5.97 27.86 -2.58
N ALA A 347 6.08 26.54 -2.74
CA ALA A 347 6.10 25.91 -4.06
C ALA A 347 4.75 26.02 -4.79
N ALA A 348 4.74 26.73 -5.93
CA ALA A 348 3.52 27.04 -6.70
C ALA A 348 2.78 25.78 -7.18
N ALA A 349 3.49 24.89 -7.88
CA ALA A 349 2.96 23.66 -8.45
C ALA A 349 2.43 22.64 -7.42
N GLY A 350 2.72 22.83 -6.12
CA GLY A 350 2.38 21.87 -5.07
C GLY A 350 3.56 21.62 -4.14
N ARG A 351 3.26 21.32 -2.87
CA ARG A 351 4.30 21.01 -1.88
C ARG A 351 5.06 19.73 -2.20
N TRP A 352 4.39 18.78 -2.85
CA TRP A 352 4.84 17.40 -2.96
C TRP A 352 4.97 17.00 -4.43
N SER A 353 6.19 16.73 -4.89
CA SER A 353 6.46 16.20 -6.22
C SER A 353 6.82 14.72 -6.12
N ALA A 354 6.16 13.89 -6.92
CA ALA A 354 6.47 12.46 -6.99
C ALA A 354 7.78 12.21 -7.74
N ARG A 355 8.57 11.26 -7.22
CA ARG A 355 9.74 10.69 -7.89
C ARG A 355 9.29 9.59 -8.88
N PRO A 356 9.97 9.41 -10.03
CA PRO A 356 9.75 8.25 -10.91
C PRO A 356 10.17 6.93 -10.26
N GLU A 357 11.14 6.96 -9.33
CA GLU A 357 11.60 5.77 -8.62
C GLU A 357 10.46 5.08 -7.84
N ARG A 358 10.46 3.75 -7.85
CA ARG A 358 9.52 2.89 -7.12
C ARG A 358 10.30 1.89 -6.27
N TYR A 359 9.98 1.83 -4.98
CA TYR A 359 10.67 0.98 -4.01
C TYR A 359 9.76 -0.17 -3.55
N ARG A 360 10.34 -1.33 -3.24
CA ARG A 360 9.61 -2.56 -2.88
C ARG A 360 9.49 -2.76 -1.37
N ASP A 361 10.44 -2.24 -0.59
CA ASP A 361 10.33 -2.19 0.87
C ASP A 361 10.93 -0.91 1.48
N LEU A 362 10.64 -0.68 2.77
CA LEU A 362 11.11 0.52 3.49
C LEU A 362 12.64 0.58 3.66
N ARG A 363 13.38 -0.54 3.58
CA ARG A 363 14.84 -0.50 3.67
C ARG A 363 15.45 0.00 2.38
N GLU A 364 14.92 -0.45 1.24
CA GLU A 364 15.31 0.05 -0.08
C GLU A 364 15.08 1.57 -0.16
N LEU A 365 13.92 2.04 0.31
CA LEU A 365 13.59 3.45 0.36
C LEU A 365 14.48 4.25 1.32
N LEU A 366 14.68 3.80 2.56
CA LEU A 366 15.53 4.53 3.53
C LEU A 366 17.03 4.48 3.20
N ALA A 367 17.46 3.56 2.34
CA ALA A 367 18.80 3.53 1.77
C ALA A 367 18.96 4.49 0.57
N ALA A 368 17.86 4.88 -0.08
CA ALA A 368 17.83 5.87 -1.15
C ALA A 368 17.53 7.31 -0.68
N VAL A 369 17.15 7.47 0.60
CA VAL A 369 16.72 8.74 1.21
C VAL A 369 17.53 8.97 2.48
N ASP A 370 18.33 10.03 2.51
CA ASP A 370 19.13 10.41 3.69
C ASP A 370 18.33 11.22 4.73
N ASP A 371 17.15 11.73 4.39
CA ASP A 371 16.34 12.60 5.25
C ASP A 371 16.05 11.96 6.62
N PRO A 372 16.31 12.68 7.73
CA PRO A 372 16.23 12.11 9.07
C PRO A 372 14.80 11.77 9.50
N ALA A 373 13.78 12.28 8.82
CA ALA A 373 12.40 11.86 9.01
C ALA A 373 11.68 11.67 7.67
N VAL A 374 10.84 10.65 7.57
CA VAL A 374 9.92 10.41 6.44
C VAL A 374 8.53 10.02 6.94
N VAL A 375 7.50 10.13 6.09
CA VAL A 375 6.12 9.74 6.44
C VAL A 375 5.53 8.77 5.42
N LEU A 376 5.02 7.63 5.87
CA LEU A 376 4.35 6.62 5.06
C LEU A 376 2.83 6.87 4.98
N LEU A 377 2.33 7.08 3.76
CA LEU A 377 0.95 7.44 3.42
C LEU A 377 0.18 6.29 2.78
N GLY A 378 -1.15 6.36 2.90
CA GLY A 378 -2.07 5.51 2.15
C GLY A 378 -3.40 5.31 2.88
N PRO A 379 -4.44 4.81 2.19
CA PRO A 379 -5.78 4.63 2.76
C PRO A 379 -5.82 3.61 3.92
N PRO A 380 -6.91 3.55 4.71
CA PRO A 380 -7.16 2.45 5.64
C PRO A 380 -7.03 1.09 4.94
N GLY A 381 -6.36 0.12 5.58
CA GLY A 381 -6.07 -1.19 4.98
C GLY A 381 -4.86 -1.25 4.04
N SER A 382 -4.22 -0.13 3.67
CA SER A 382 -3.07 -0.12 2.73
C SER A 382 -1.77 -0.79 3.24
N GLY A 383 -1.74 -1.31 4.48
CA GLY A 383 -0.59 -2.03 5.02
C GLY A 383 0.48 -1.19 5.74
N LYS A 384 0.30 0.12 5.91
CA LYS A 384 1.23 1.05 6.63
C LYS A 384 1.87 0.47 7.90
N SER A 385 1.06 0.12 8.90
CA SER A 385 1.53 -0.41 10.18
C SER A 385 2.30 -1.72 10.01
N THR A 386 1.91 -2.54 9.01
CA THR A 386 2.55 -3.81 8.71
C THR A 386 3.90 -3.63 8.02
N LEU A 387 4.06 -2.59 7.19
CA LEU A 387 5.36 -2.19 6.62
C LEU A 387 6.32 -1.70 7.72
N LEU A 388 5.87 -0.88 8.67
CA LEU A 388 6.70 -0.46 9.81
C LEU A 388 7.17 -1.67 10.64
N ARG A 389 6.27 -2.60 10.96
CA ARG A 389 6.59 -3.84 11.69
C ARG A 389 7.54 -4.75 10.89
N ARG A 390 7.35 -4.86 9.58
CA ARG A 390 8.23 -5.61 8.68
C ARG A 390 9.64 -5.00 8.66
N PHE A 391 9.75 -3.68 8.61
CA PHE A 391 11.04 -2.98 8.69
C PHE A 391 11.77 -3.27 10.00
N GLU A 392 11.08 -3.21 11.15
CA GLU A 392 11.66 -3.60 12.45
C GLU A 392 12.18 -5.05 12.45
N MET A 393 11.43 -5.98 11.86
CA MET A 393 11.86 -7.37 11.72
C MET A 393 13.08 -7.52 10.81
N ASP A 394 13.04 -6.92 9.61
CA ASP A 394 14.13 -7.03 8.64
C ASP A 394 15.43 -6.37 9.13
N ALA A 395 15.32 -5.26 9.88
CA ALA A 395 16.46 -4.61 10.52
C ALA A 395 17.05 -5.47 11.65
N ALA A 396 16.20 -6.14 12.44
CA ALA A 396 16.65 -7.09 13.44
C ALA A 396 17.32 -8.33 12.84
N GLU A 397 16.78 -8.87 11.72
CA GLU A 397 17.38 -9.97 10.96
C GLU A 397 18.76 -9.56 10.39
N ALA A 398 18.83 -8.41 9.71
CA ALA A 398 20.08 -7.90 9.12
C ALA A 398 21.17 -7.67 10.18
N ALA A 399 20.84 -7.03 11.30
CA ALA A 399 21.79 -6.77 12.38
C ALA A 399 22.30 -8.06 13.06
N LEU A 400 21.47 -9.10 13.16
CA LEU A 400 21.91 -10.41 13.66
C LEU A 400 22.82 -11.13 12.66
N ALA A 401 22.57 -10.99 11.35
CA ALA A 401 23.40 -11.57 10.29
C ALA A 401 24.77 -10.86 10.19
N ALA A 402 24.79 -9.54 10.22
CA ALA A 402 26.00 -8.71 10.14
C ALA A 402 26.93 -8.84 11.37
N LYS A 403 26.40 -9.31 12.50
CA LYS A 403 27.10 -9.42 13.81
C LYS A 403 27.63 -8.09 14.37
N ASP A 404 27.20 -6.95 13.83
CA ASP A 404 27.58 -5.64 14.37
C ASP A 404 26.80 -5.34 15.66
N LEU A 405 27.53 -4.92 16.67
CA LEU A 405 27.02 -4.59 18.00
C LEU A 405 26.80 -3.09 18.21
N ARG A 406 27.15 -2.26 17.22
CA ARG A 406 26.78 -0.84 17.14
C ARG A 406 25.58 -0.58 16.22
N ASP A 407 25.05 -1.62 15.58
CA ASP A 407 23.97 -1.49 14.61
C ASP A 407 22.67 -0.90 15.23
N THR A 408 21.85 -0.40 14.33
CA THR A 408 20.55 0.26 14.44
C THR A 408 19.62 -0.33 15.49
N VAL A 409 18.95 0.54 16.25
CA VAL A 409 17.91 0.18 17.23
C VAL A 409 16.57 0.74 16.77
N THR A 410 15.64 -0.12 16.39
CA THR A 410 14.28 0.27 16.04
C THR A 410 13.42 0.46 17.30
N PHE A 411 12.38 1.29 17.21
CA PHE A 411 11.33 1.36 18.23
C PHE A 411 9.96 1.61 17.61
N PHE A 412 9.16 0.55 17.48
CA PHE A 412 7.75 0.65 17.07
C PHE A 412 6.83 1.15 18.19
N VAL A 413 6.13 2.26 17.92
CA VAL A 413 5.18 2.91 18.82
C VAL A 413 3.95 3.36 18.04
N GLN A 414 2.75 3.16 18.61
CA GLN A 414 1.52 3.70 18.04
C GLN A 414 1.15 5.03 18.71
N LEU A 415 0.88 6.04 17.90
CA LEU A 415 0.60 7.42 18.33
C LEU A 415 -0.85 7.62 18.79
N ASN A 416 -1.74 6.68 18.52
CA ASN A 416 -3.09 6.65 19.13
C ASN A 416 -3.07 6.63 20.67
N ASN A 417 -1.95 6.23 21.28
CA ASN A 417 -1.77 6.23 22.73
C ASN A 417 -1.19 7.57 23.26
N TYR A 418 -1.01 8.59 22.42
CA TYR A 418 -0.43 9.90 22.75
C TYR A 418 -1.47 10.83 23.40
N ARG A 419 -1.84 10.52 24.64
CA ARG A 419 -2.84 11.25 25.44
C ARG A 419 -2.23 11.95 26.67
N PRO A 420 -2.87 13.01 27.20
CA PRO A 420 -2.52 13.61 28.48
C PRO A 420 -2.49 12.58 29.63
N GLN A 421 -1.67 12.83 30.66
CA GLN A 421 -1.62 11.96 31.86
C GLN A 421 -2.91 12.02 32.71
N ALA A 422 -3.72 13.07 32.55
CA ALA A 422 -5.03 13.22 33.18
C ALA A 422 -6.02 13.89 32.22
N PRO A 423 -7.34 13.58 32.27
CA PRO A 423 -8.34 14.22 31.41
C PRO A 423 -8.31 15.75 31.50
N GLY A 424 -8.27 16.43 30.36
CA GLY A 424 -8.16 17.89 30.28
C GLY A 424 -6.78 18.48 30.62
N GLY A 425 -5.77 17.65 30.91
CA GLY A 425 -4.39 18.09 31.08
C GLY A 425 -3.67 18.36 29.75
N PRO A 426 -2.48 19.00 29.77
CA PRO A 426 -1.67 19.18 28.58
C PRO A 426 -1.15 17.85 28.03
N LEU A 427 -0.89 17.79 26.72
CA LEU A 427 -0.17 16.69 26.10
C LEU A 427 1.25 16.57 26.69
N PRO A 428 1.75 15.35 26.90
CA PRO A 428 3.10 15.13 27.41
C PRO A 428 4.14 15.42 26.31
N GLU A 429 5.32 15.88 26.68
CA GLU A 429 6.40 16.14 25.72
C GLU A 429 6.82 14.81 25.02
N PRO A 430 6.99 14.79 23.67
CA PRO A 430 7.19 13.55 22.92
C PRO A 430 8.40 12.70 23.34
N GLU A 431 9.57 13.30 23.59
CA GLU A 431 10.77 12.54 24.00
C GLU A 431 10.55 11.85 25.35
N THR A 432 10.01 12.61 26.30
CA THR A 432 9.67 12.13 27.66
C THR A 432 8.70 10.96 27.58
N TRP A 433 7.64 11.09 26.77
CA TRP A 433 6.60 10.09 26.57
C TRP A 433 7.11 8.81 25.87
N LEU A 434 8.06 8.95 24.93
CA LEU A 434 8.76 7.83 24.30
C LEU A 434 9.70 7.13 25.29
N ALA A 435 10.45 7.89 26.09
CA ALA A 435 11.38 7.35 27.08
C ALA A 435 10.66 6.55 28.18
N GLU A 436 9.49 6.99 28.62
CA GLU A 436 8.62 6.23 29.53
C GLU A 436 8.18 4.89 28.93
N ARG A 437 7.73 4.87 27.67
CA ARG A 437 7.32 3.65 26.95
C ARG A 437 8.47 2.69 26.72
N TRP A 438 9.62 3.21 26.30
CA TRP A 438 10.83 2.41 26.14
C TRP A 438 11.23 1.75 27.46
N ARG A 439 11.23 2.51 28.57
CA ARG A 439 11.55 1.99 29.90
C ARG A 439 10.53 0.95 30.39
N ALA A 440 9.24 1.13 30.11
CA ALA A 440 8.20 0.18 30.48
C ALA A 440 8.30 -1.12 29.67
N ARG A 441 8.53 -1.03 28.36
CA ARG A 441 8.60 -2.19 27.46
C ARG A 441 9.94 -2.94 27.54
N PHE A 442 11.04 -2.22 27.72
CA PHE A 442 12.41 -2.75 27.69
C PHE A 442 13.24 -2.32 28.91
N PRO A 443 12.81 -2.62 30.15
CA PRO A 443 13.46 -2.15 31.39
C PRO A 443 14.90 -2.65 31.59
N ALA A 444 15.32 -3.66 30.82
CA ALA A 444 16.67 -4.23 30.85
C ALA A 444 17.64 -3.59 29.82
N LEU A 445 17.16 -2.71 28.93
CA LEU A 445 17.99 -2.02 27.93
C LEU A 445 18.48 -0.65 28.43
N LEU A 446 19.40 -0.03 27.69
CA LEU A 446 19.80 1.36 27.94
C LEU A 446 18.58 2.29 27.81
N PRO A 447 18.44 3.36 28.62
CA PRO A 447 17.36 4.32 28.49
C PRO A 447 17.34 4.99 27.11
N LEU A 448 16.15 5.29 26.57
CA LEU A 448 16.01 5.86 25.23
C LEU A 448 16.85 7.13 24.99
N PRO A 449 16.91 8.13 25.89
CA PRO A 449 17.74 9.33 25.66
C PRO A 449 19.22 9.01 25.47
N ALA A 450 19.74 7.97 26.14
CA ALA A 450 21.13 7.53 25.95
C ALA A 450 21.34 6.87 24.57
N LEU A 451 20.31 6.25 23.99
CA LEU A 451 20.34 5.65 22.65
C LEU A 451 20.15 6.70 21.55
N LEU A 452 19.30 7.70 21.77
CA LEU A 452 19.18 8.85 20.88
C LEU A 452 20.52 9.61 20.82
N ALA A 453 21.19 9.84 21.95
CA ALA A 453 22.51 10.43 21.99
C ALA A 453 23.63 9.59 21.30
N GLU A 454 23.41 8.29 21.06
CA GLU A 454 24.30 7.44 20.25
C GLU A 454 24.06 7.58 18.73
N GLY A 455 22.99 8.27 18.30
CA GLY A 455 22.73 8.59 16.89
C GLY A 455 22.39 7.38 16.00
N ARG A 456 21.72 6.36 16.56
CA ARG A 456 21.48 5.07 15.87
C ARG A 456 20.07 4.48 16.06
N VAL A 457 19.10 5.28 16.49
CA VAL A 457 17.71 4.85 16.68
C VAL A 457 16.88 5.13 15.43
N VAL A 458 16.02 4.17 15.06
CA VAL A 458 14.94 4.38 14.08
C VAL A 458 13.61 4.33 14.83
N LEU A 459 12.99 5.49 15.03
CA LEU A 459 11.66 5.59 15.64
C LEU A 459 10.60 5.28 14.57
N LEU A 460 9.72 4.32 14.84
CA LEU A 460 8.66 3.87 13.92
C LEU A 460 7.31 4.25 14.54
N LEU A 461 6.80 5.42 14.15
CA LEU A 461 5.70 6.13 14.81
C LEU A 461 4.39 6.00 14.01
N ASP A 462 3.63 4.97 14.34
CA ASP A 462 2.45 4.57 13.58
C ASP A 462 1.22 5.44 13.91
N ALA A 463 0.48 5.84 12.88
CA ALA A 463 -0.82 6.53 12.94
C ALA A 463 -0.80 7.96 13.53
N LEU A 464 -0.02 8.86 12.93
CA LEU A 464 0.06 10.29 13.28
C LEU A 464 -1.32 10.99 13.25
N ASN A 465 -2.14 10.73 12.23
CA ASN A 465 -3.47 11.31 12.09
C ASN A 465 -4.52 10.76 13.10
N GLU A 466 -4.09 9.95 14.06
CA GLU A 466 -4.95 9.22 15.00
C GLU A 466 -4.57 9.49 16.46
N MET A 467 -3.67 10.46 16.69
CA MET A 467 -3.40 11.00 18.03
C MET A 467 -4.70 11.53 18.64
N PRO A 468 -5.01 11.20 19.91
CA PRO A 468 -6.22 11.67 20.58
C PRO A 468 -6.33 13.20 20.62
N ALA A 469 -7.36 13.75 19.98
CA ALA A 469 -7.64 15.18 19.95
C ALA A 469 -9.13 15.47 19.76
N ALA A 470 -9.72 16.21 20.68
CA ALA A 470 -11.13 16.59 20.64
C ALA A 470 -11.51 17.53 19.47
N THR A 471 -10.52 18.11 18.78
CA THR A 471 -10.71 18.96 17.59
C THR A 471 -9.56 18.81 16.60
N ALA A 472 -9.81 19.13 15.33
CA ALA A 472 -8.76 19.21 14.30
C ALA A 472 -7.65 20.22 14.66
N VAL A 473 -7.97 21.28 15.40
CA VAL A 473 -6.99 22.24 15.92
C VAL A 473 -6.07 21.57 16.95
N GLY A 474 -6.62 20.84 17.91
CA GLY A 474 -5.84 20.07 18.89
C GLY A 474 -4.97 18.99 18.25
N LEU A 475 -5.44 18.37 17.14
CA LEU A 475 -4.63 17.43 16.37
C LEU A 475 -3.46 18.15 15.67
N ARG A 476 -3.70 19.33 15.07
CA ARG A 476 -2.64 20.18 14.48
C ARG A 476 -1.62 20.61 15.55
N GLU A 477 -2.07 20.97 16.75
CA GLU A 477 -1.19 21.26 17.89
C GLU A 477 -0.34 20.04 18.30
N ALA A 478 -0.92 18.85 18.38
CA ALA A 478 -0.18 17.62 18.66
C ALA A 478 0.89 17.34 17.58
N VAL A 479 0.55 17.48 16.30
CA VAL A 479 1.51 17.37 15.18
C VAL A 479 2.63 18.41 15.29
N LEU A 480 2.32 19.65 15.71
CA LEU A 480 3.32 20.69 15.94
C LEU A 480 4.25 20.38 17.13
N GLN A 481 3.79 19.65 18.16
CA GLN A 481 4.67 19.16 19.24
C GLN A 481 5.65 18.11 18.71
N TRP A 482 5.17 17.15 17.90
CA TRP A 482 6.01 16.15 17.25
C TRP A 482 7.02 16.77 16.29
N LYS A 483 6.62 17.76 15.48
CA LYS A 483 7.52 18.61 14.67
C LYS A 483 8.62 19.25 15.52
N GLY A 484 8.27 19.85 16.66
CA GLY A 484 9.25 20.45 17.58
C GLY A 484 10.22 19.44 18.21
N PHE A 485 9.76 18.22 18.47
CA PHE A 485 10.62 17.10 18.87
C PHE A 485 11.58 16.68 17.75
N LEU A 486 11.11 16.58 16.49
CA LEU A 486 11.98 16.24 15.36
C LEU A 486 13.10 17.28 15.17
N ASP A 487 12.77 18.58 15.18
CA ASP A 487 13.75 19.67 15.00
C ASP A 487 14.87 19.62 16.08
N ARG A 488 14.51 19.31 17.34
CA ARG A 488 15.48 19.03 18.42
C ARG A 488 16.28 17.77 18.15
N LEU A 489 15.61 16.63 17.87
CA LEU A 489 16.26 15.34 17.65
C LEU A 489 17.31 15.43 16.54
N THR A 490 17.00 16.10 15.42
CA THR A 490 17.93 16.23 14.29
C THR A 490 19.08 17.20 14.54
N THR A 491 18.87 18.19 15.40
CA THR A 491 19.88 19.20 15.73
C THR A 491 20.83 18.73 16.84
N GLU A 492 20.29 18.12 17.89
CA GLU A 492 21.02 17.73 19.10
C GLU A 492 21.59 16.31 19.00
N HIS A 493 20.90 15.41 18.28
CA HIS A 493 21.19 13.97 18.20
C HIS A 493 21.14 13.45 16.74
N PRO A 494 22.03 13.92 15.84
CA PRO A 494 22.06 13.50 14.45
C PRO A 494 22.39 12.01 14.29
N GLY A 495 21.89 11.40 13.20
CA GLY A 495 22.06 9.97 12.88
C GLY A 495 20.85 9.10 13.22
N ASN A 496 19.99 9.55 14.13
CA ASN A 496 18.67 8.92 14.32
C ASN A 496 17.77 9.16 13.10
N ARG A 497 16.89 8.19 12.81
CA ARG A 497 15.83 8.32 11.78
C ARG A 497 14.45 8.22 12.42
N VAL A 498 13.45 8.83 11.80
CA VAL A 498 12.04 8.72 12.21
C VAL A 498 11.15 8.38 11.01
N ILE A 499 10.24 7.44 11.16
CA ILE A 499 9.24 7.09 10.17
C ILE A 499 7.87 7.27 10.82
N PHE A 500 7.07 8.23 10.34
CA PHE A 500 5.66 8.30 10.71
C PHE A 500 4.81 7.46 9.77
N SER A 501 3.60 7.06 10.17
CA SER A 501 2.56 6.65 9.23
C SER A 501 1.31 7.52 9.34
N CYS A 502 0.61 7.73 8.23
CA CYS A 502 -0.54 8.62 8.15
C CYS A 502 -1.52 8.20 7.02
N ARG A 503 -2.79 8.60 7.09
CA ARG A 503 -3.79 8.36 6.03
C ARG A 503 -3.57 9.24 4.79
N THR A 504 -3.46 10.55 4.96
CA THR A 504 -3.35 11.55 3.88
C THR A 504 -2.28 12.60 4.17
N LEU A 505 -1.91 13.38 3.15
CA LEU A 505 -0.93 14.47 3.24
C LEU A 505 -1.33 15.56 4.25
N ASP A 506 -2.63 15.83 4.42
CA ASP A 506 -3.13 16.97 5.20
C ASP A 506 -2.68 16.98 6.67
N TYR A 507 -2.51 15.80 7.27
CA TYR A 507 -2.08 15.65 8.66
C TYR A 507 -0.56 15.63 8.84
N SER A 508 0.18 15.28 7.79
CA SER A 508 1.63 15.06 7.85
C SER A 508 2.45 16.21 7.26
N ALA A 509 1.87 16.99 6.34
CA ALA A 509 2.51 18.17 5.77
C ALA A 509 3.06 19.15 6.83
N PRO A 510 2.37 19.41 7.98
CA PRO A 510 2.89 20.29 9.01
C PRO A 510 4.18 19.81 9.70
N LEU A 511 4.59 18.54 9.56
CA LEU A 511 5.86 18.05 10.11
C LEU A 511 7.08 18.61 9.34
N SER A 512 6.93 18.86 8.04
CA SER A 512 8.01 19.38 7.20
C SER A 512 8.12 20.89 7.29
N THR A 513 9.31 21.44 7.01
CA THR A 513 9.64 22.88 7.06
C THR A 513 10.79 23.23 6.11
N SER A 514 11.09 24.52 5.98
CA SER A 514 12.33 25.01 5.37
C SER A 514 13.63 24.61 6.08
N ARG A 515 13.60 24.23 7.36
CA ARG A 515 14.79 23.79 8.13
C ARG A 515 14.97 22.28 8.17
N LEU A 516 13.86 21.57 8.32
CA LEU A 516 13.76 20.13 8.37
C LEU A 516 12.76 19.67 7.30
N ARG A 517 13.29 19.14 6.20
CA ARG A 517 12.48 18.47 5.17
C ARG A 517 12.07 17.09 5.67
N VAL A 518 10.81 16.74 5.45
CA VAL A 518 10.25 15.42 5.81
C VAL A 518 9.53 14.84 4.58
N PRO A 519 10.23 14.09 3.70
CA PRO A 519 9.62 13.44 2.55
C PRO A 519 8.45 12.53 2.92
N GLN A 520 7.50 12.40 2.01
CA GLN A 520 6.35 11.51 2.17
C GLN A 520 6.50 10.31 1.23
N VAL A 521 5.84 9.21 1.54
CA VAL A 521 5.95 7.95 0.79
C VAL A 521 4.55 7.42 0.59
N VAL A 522 4.06 7.39 -0.64
CA VAL A 522 2.75 6.80 -0.94
C VAL A 522 2.91 5.30 -1.15
N ILE A 523 2.05 4.50 -0.49
CA ILE A 523 1.85 3.10 -0.85
C ILE A 523 0.89 3.08 -2.03
N GLU A 524 1.39 2.67 -3.19
CA GLU A 524 0.60 2.58 -4.42
C GLU A 524 -0.37 1.39 -4.37
N PRO A 525 -1.57 1.51 -4.97
CA PRO A 525 -2.41 0.36 -5.29
C PRO A 525 -1.68 -0.63 -6.21
N MET A 526 -2.01 -1.91 -6.09
CA MET A 526 -1.47 -2.94 -6.99
C MET A 526 -2.04 -2.80 -8.41
N THR A 527 -1.16 -2.91 -9.42
CA THR A 527 -1.58 -2.95 -10.83
C THR A 527 -2.36 -4.23 -11.14
N ASP A 528 -3.07 -4.26 -12.27
CA ASP A 528 -3.82 -5.43 -12.74
C ASP A 528 -2.94 -6.69 -12.77
N ASP A 529 -1.75 -6.61 -13.36
CA ASP A 529 -0.80 -7.74 -13.43
C ASP A 529 -0.30 -8.17 -12.04
N GLN A 530 -0.08 -7.22 -11.12
CA GLN A 530 0.31 -7.54 -9.75
C GLN A 530 -0.83 -8.26 -9.00
N VAL A 531 -2.09 -7.88 -9.24
CA VAL A 531 -3.27 -8.56 -8.68
C VAL A 531 -3.38 -9.98 -9.25
N GLU A 532 -3.28 -10.15 -10.58
CA GLU A 532 -3.31 -11.47 -11.22
C GLU A 532 -2.17 -12.37 -10.70
N GLN A 533 -0.94 -11.87 -10.67
CA GLN A 533 0.21 -12.61 -10.15
C GLN A 533 0.06 -12.97 -8.67
N PHE A 534 -0.47 -12.08 -7.82
CA PHE A 534 -0.74 -12.36 -6.42
C PHE A 534 -1.76 -13.49 -6.27
N LEU A 535 -2.87 -13.43 -7.01
CA LEU A 535 -3.93 -14.43 -6.97
C LEU A 535 -3.40 -15.80 -7.42
N VAL A 536 -2.70 -15.86 -8.55
CA VAL A 536 -2.08 -17.09 -9.08
C VAL A 536 -1.00 -17.67 -8.15
N LYS A 537 -0.17 -16.82 -7.54
CA LYS A 537 0.88 -17.24 -6.59
C LYS A 537 0.29 -17.93 -5.34
N HIS A 538 -0.84 -17.44 -4.84
CA HIS A 538 -1.48 -17.98 -3.64
C HIS A 538 -2.54 -19.07 -3.95
N ARG A 539 -3.07 -19.11 -5.18
CA ARG A 539 -4.07 -20.07 -5.70
C ARG A 539 -3.76 -20.39 -7.17
N SER A 540 -2.96 -21.44 -7.42
CA SER A 540 -2.46 -21.73 -8.77
C SER A 540 -3.52 -22.22 -9.77
N GLU A 541 -4.64 -22.78 -9.30
CA GLU A 541 -5.74 -23.23 -10.17
C GLU A 541 -6.91 -22.24 -10.14
N GLU A 542 -7.35 -21.78 -8.97
CA GLU A 542 -8.51 -20.87 -8.83
C GLU A 542 -8.16 -19.38 -9.06
N GLY A 543 -6.88 -18.99 -8.96
CA GLY A 543 -6.46 -17.59 -9.02
C GLY A 543 -6.82 -16.88 -10.33
N GLY A 544 -6.73 -17.59 -11.46
CA GLY A 544 -7.17 -17.08 -12.76
C GLY A 544 -8.69 -16.95 -12.88
N GLU A 545 -9.47 -17.82 -12.22
CA GLU A 545 -10.93 -17.69 -12.19
C GLU A 545 -11.36 -16.47 -11.35
N ILE A 546 -10.76 -16.29 -10.17
CA ILE A 546 -10.97 -15.12 -9.31
C ILE A 546 -10.60 -13.83 -10.08
N TRP A 547 -9.48 -13.83 -10.79
CA TRP A 547 -9.07 -12.70 -11.62
C TRP A 547 -10.08 -12.39 -12.73
N SER A 548 -10.54 -13.41 -13.46
CA SER A 548 -11.56 -13.23 -14.52
C SER A 548 -12.91 -12.72 -14.01
N GLN A 549 -13.23 -12.94 -12.72
CA GLN A 549 -14.42 -12.37 -12.07
C GLN A 549 -14.19 -10.93 -11.57
N LEU A 550 -12.95 -10.57 -11.19
CA LEU A 550 -12.62 -9.22 -10.71
C LEU A 550 -12.34 -8.21 -11.83
N ARG A 551 -11.67 -8.64 -12.91
CA ARG A 551 -11.13 -7.73 -13.93
C ARG A 551 -12.23 -6.91 -14.58
N GLY A 552 -12.05 -5.58 -14.60
CA GLY A 552 -13.03 -4.64 -15.15
C GLY A 552 -14.26 -4.40 -14.26
N THR A 553 -14.29 -4.91 -13.02
CA THR A 553 -15.34 -4.59 -12.04
C THR A 553 -14.92 -3.45 -11.12
N PRO A 554 -15.86 -2.62 -10.61
CA PRO A 554 -15.56 -1.62 -9.57
C PRO A 554 -15.05 -2.22 -8.25
N GLN A 555 -15.21 -3.54 -8.05
CA GLN A 555 -14.71 -4.23 -6.87
C GLN A 555 -13.18 -4.39 -6.91
N LEU A 556 -12.56 -4.44 -8.09
CA LEU A 556 -11.11 -4.57 -8.23
C LEU A 556 -10.37 -3.43 -7.52
N GLU A 557 -10.79 -2.17 -7.72
CA GLU A 557 -10.19 -0.99 -7.09
C GLU A 557 -10.13 -1.09 -5.56
N VAL A 558 -11.20 -1.63 -4.97
CA VAL A 558 -11.26 -1.88 -3.52
C VAL A 558 -10.31 -3.01 -3.09
N MET A 559 -10.06 -3.97 -3.98
CA MET A 559 -9.21 -5.14 -3.73
C MET A 559 -7.73 -4.91 -4.06
N ARG A 560 -7.30 -3.77 -4.62
CA ARG A 560 -5.90 -3.47 -4.99
C ARG A 560 -4.89 -3.37 -3.82
N SER A 561 -5.21 -3.88 -2.63
CA SER A 561 -4.27 -4.00 -1.50
C SER A 561 -3.97 -5.46 -1.18
N PRO A 562 -2.71 -5.80 -0.83
CA PRO A 562 -2.35 -7.17 -0.43
C PRO A 562 -3.19 -7.73 0.73
N TYR A 563 -3.69 -6.86 1.62
CA TYR A 563 -4.56 -7.25 2.73
C TYR A 563 -5.93 -7.75 2.24
N PHE A 564 -6.57 -7.03 1.33
CA PHE A 564 -7.86 -7.44 0.79
C PHE A 564 -7.74 -8.65 -0.15
N LEU A 565 -6.68 -8.75 -0.96
CA LEU A 565 -6.42 -9.94 -1.77
C LEU A 565 -6.17 -11.19 -0.93
N MET A 566 -5.44 -11.08 0.19
CA MET A 566 -5.25 -12.23 1.09
C MET A 566 -6.59 -12.69 1.70
N LEU A 567 -7.43 -11.77 2.17
CA LEU A 567 -8.78 -12.09 2.64
C LEU A 567 -9.64 -12.75 1.56
N LEU A 568 -9.50 -12.34 0.30
CA LEU A 568 -10.22 -12.92 -0.84
C LEU A 568 -9.73 -14.34 -1.18
N VAL A 569 -8.40 -14.53 -1.19
CA VAL A 569 -7.72 -15.82 -1.39
C VAL A 569 -8.08 -16.85 -0.33
N GLU A 570 -8.20 -16.42 0.93
CA GLU A 570 -8.71 -17.26 2.00
C GLU A 570 -10.18 -17.66 1.73
N GLN A 571 -11.01 -16.75 1.22
CA GLN A 571 -12.46 -16.93 1.07
C GLN A 571 -12.95 -17.73 -0.13
N ALA A 572 -12.25 -17.66 -1.27
CA ALA A 572 -12.73 -18.22 -2.53
C ALA A 572 -13.07 -19.72 -2.45
N GLU A 573 -12.32 -20.50 -1.67
CA GLU A 573 -12.53 -21.94 -1.43
C GLU A 573 -13.95 -22.28 -0.91
N ALA A 574 -14.60 -21.36 -0.18
CA ALA A 574 -15.84 -21.69 0.53
C ALA A 574 -17.10 -21.13 -0.13
N ALA A 575 -17.02 -19.99 -0.85
CA ALA A 575 -18.18 -19.34 -1.44
C ALA A 575 -18.47 -19.75 -2.90
N GLY A 576 -17.45 -20.19 -3.65
CA GLY A 576 -17.58 -20.52 -5.08
C GLY A 576 -17.69 -19.28 -5.99
N GLY A 577 -17.24 -18.12 -5.53
CA GLY A 577 -17.24 -16.85 -6.29
C GLY A 577 -16.69 -15.69 -5.46
N VAL A 578 -16.45 -14.54 -6.11
CA VAL A 578 -15.95 -13.31 -5.49
C VAL A 578 -17.02 -12.67 -4.56
N PRO A 579 -16.69 -12.26 -3.32
CA PRO A 579 -17.61 -11.58 -2.41
C PRO A 579 -18.01 -10.16 -2.86
N GLU A 580 -19.27 -9.80 -2.63
CA GLU A 580 -19.81 -8.46 -2.92
C GLU A 580 -19.25 -7.38 -1.97
N GLY A 581 -18.20 -6.69 -2.44
CA GLY A 581 -17.61 -5.52 -1.79
C GLY A 581 -16.92 -5.80 -0.45
N ARG A 582 -16.52 -4.74 0.26
CA ARG A 582 -15.85 -4.84 1.59
C ARG A 582 -16.70 -5.60 2.60
N THR A 583 -18.00 -5.31 2.63
CA THR A 583 -18.94 -5.92 3.57
C THR A 583 -19.18 -7.40 3.27
N GLY A 584 -19.23 -7.81 1.99
CA GLY A 584 -19.25 -9.21 1.59
C GLY A 584 -17.98 -9.94 2.02
N LEU A 585 -16.82 -9.34 1.76
CA LEU A 585 -15.51 -9.85 2.15
C LEU A 585 -15.38 -10.06 3.67
N PHE A 586 -15.75 -9.09 4.50
CA PHE A 586 -15.71 -9.27 5.96
C PHE A 586 -16.74 -10.29 6.46
N THR A 587 -17.89 -10.43 5.78
CA THR A 587 -18.86 -11.49 6.10
C THR A 587 -18.28 -12.87 5.80
N GLY A 588 -17.66 -13.07 4.63
CA GLY A 588 -17.09 -14.35 4.25
C GLY A 588 -15.95 -14.80 5.16
N PHE A 589 -15.07 -13.88 5.56
CA PHE A 589 -14.03 -14.11 6.58
C PHE A 589 -14.62 -14.68 7.88
N VAL A 590 -15.64 -14.00 8.44
CA VAL A 590 -16.28 -14.45 9.69
C VAL A 590 -17.00 -15.80 9.50
N ARG A 591 -17.65 -16.05 8.35
CA ARG A 591 -18.29 -17.34 8.05
C ARG A 591 -17.30 -18.50 8.01
N GLN A 592 -16.13 -18.30 7.40
CA GLN A 592 -15.08 -19.33 7.37
C GLN A 592 -14.48 -19.58 8.75
N ALA A 593 -14.21 -18.52 9.52
CA ALA A 593 -13.72 -18.65 10.88
C ALA A 593 -14.72 -19.43 11.77
N LEU A 594 -16.03 -19.12 11.66
CA LEU A 594 -17.10 -19.87 12.34
C LEU A 594 -17.12 -21.34 11.94
N ARG A 595 -17.05 -21.64 10.63
CA ARG A 595 -17.04 -23.02 10.12
C ARG A 595 -15.83 -23.80 10.63
N ARG A 596 -14.64 -23.20 10.61
CA ARG A 596 -13.41 -23.79 11.12
C ARG A 596 -13.53 -24.18 12.60
N GLU A 597 -14.10 -23.32 13.44
CA GLU A 597 -14.24 -23.62 14.87
C GLU A 597 -15.37 -24.62 15.18
N VAL A 598 -16.45 -24.62 14.39
CA VAL A 598 -17.50 -25.67 14.44
C VAL A 598 -16.95 -27.03 14.01
N GLU A 599 -16.19 -27.11 12.91
CA GLU A 599 -15.56 -28.36 12.41
C GLU A 599 -14.42 -28.87 13.32
N ARG A 600 -13.97 -28.05 14.29
CA ARG A 600 -13.01 -28.41 15.33
C ARG A 600 -13.65 -28.90 16.64
N ASP A 601 -14.97 -29.02 16.70
CA ASP A 601 -15.74 -29.33 17.90
C ASP A 601 -15.42 -28.38 19.09
N ASN A 602 -15.16 -27.09 18.80
CA ASN A 602 -14.85 -26.10 19.83
C ASN A 602 -16.08 -25.82 20.71
N PRO A 603 -16.04 -26.06 22.05
CA PRO A 603 -17.22 -25.99 22.92
C PRO A 603 -17.97 -24.65 22.90
N LEU A 604 -17.27 -23.54 22.67
CA LEU A 604 -17.89 -22.20 22.60
C LEU A 604 -18.85 -22.06 21.39
N PHE A 605 -18.65 -22.87 20.36
CA PHE A 605 -19.39 -22.84 19.10
C PHE A 605 -20.39 -24.01 18.96
N ALA A 606 -20.56 -24.82 20.03
CA ALA A 606 -21.53 -25.90 20.08
C ALA A 606 -22.99 -25.37 20.13
N PRO A 607 -24.01 -26.20 19.80
CA PRO A 607 -25.43 -25.82 19.77
C PRO A 607 -26.05 -25.23 21.04
N ASP A 608 -25.41 -25.45 22.20
CA ASP A 608 -25.81 -24.98 23.53
C ASP A 608 -24.81 -23.96 24.12
N GLY A 609 -23.82 -23.53 23.32
CA GLY A 609 -22.82 -22.52 23.67
C GLY A 609 -23.25 -21.12 23.24
N LEU A 610 -22.41 -20.43 22.45
CA LEU A 610 -22.69 -19.07 21.96
C LEU A 610 -23.49 -19.04 20.65
N LEU A 611 -23.74 -20.21 20.04
CA LEU A 611 -24.49 -20.42 18.80
C LEU A 611 -25.69 -21.35 19.06
N THR A 612 -26.80 -21.19 18.35
CA THR A 612 -27.93 -22.12 18.46
C THR A 612 -27.75 -23.36 17.57
N GLU A 613 -28.46 -24.46 17.86
CA GLU A 613 -28.53 -25.65 16.98
C GLU A 613 -28.91 -25.32 15.52
N ARG A 614 -29.66 -24.23 15.29
CA ARG A 614 -29.99 -23.75 13.95
C ARG A 614 -28.80 -23.06 13.28
N ASP A 615 -28.02 -22.30 14.04
CA ASP A 615 -26.83 -21.59 13.57
C ASP A 615 -25.73 -22.59 13.18
N VAL A 616 -25.46 -23.57 14.05
CA VAL A 616 -24.49 -24.66 13.77
C VAL A 616 -24.88 -25.45 12.51
N ARG A 617 -26.15 -25.86 12.38
CA ARG A 617 -26.63 -26.53 11.15
C ARG A 617 -26.48 -25.67 9.91
N ARG A 618 -26.71 -24.36 10.01
CA ARG A 618 -26.57 -23.42 8.89
C ARG A 618 -25.11 -23.26 8.45
N ILE A 619 -24.19 -23.12 9.41
CA ILE A 619 -22.74 -23.05 9.17
C ILE A 619 -22.26 -24.32 8.46
N ALA A 620 -22.62 -25.49 8.99
CA ALA A 620 -22.25 -26.79 8.41
C ALA A 620 -22.86 -27.06 7.02
N GLN A 621 -24.06 -26.55 6.74
CA GLN A 621 -24.70 -26.66 5.42
C GLN A 621 -24.29 -25.56 4.43
N TRP A 622 -23.57 -24.53 4.89
CA TRP A 622 -23.17 -23.35 4.11
C TRP A 622 -24.31 -22.66 3.33
N ARG A 623 -25.49 -22.53 3.96
CA ARG A 623 -26.70 -21.97 3.32
C ARG A 623 -27.13 -20.63 3.91
N TRP A 624 -26.86 -19.56 3.16
CA TRP A 624 -27.12 -18.17 3.52
C TRP A 624 -28.21 -17.57 2.64
N LYS A 625 -29.04 -16.67 3.19
CA LYS A 625 -30.10 -15.97 2.44
C LYS A 625 -29.59 -14.79 1.62
N THR A 626 -28.55 -14.13 2.11
CA THR A 626 -27.96 -12.93 1.52
C THR A 626 -26.44 -12.99 1.63
N PRO A 627 -25.69 -12.21 0.84
CA PRO A 627 -24.23 -12.12 0.94
C PRO A 627 -23.74 -11.78 2.34
N TRP A 628 -24.51 -10.99 3.12
CA TRP A 628 -24.12 -10.43 4.43
C TRP A 628 -24.73 -11.13 5.68
N GLU A 629 -25.57 -12.17 5.52
CA GLU A 629 -26.19 -12.88 6.66
C GLU A 629 -25.14 -13.60 7.54
N LEU A 630 -25.19 -13.38 8.86
CA LEU A 630 -24.46 -14.16 9.86
C LEU A 630 -25.44 -14.83 10.85
N PRO A 631 -24.96 -15.74 11.73
CA PRO A 631 -25.79 -16.32 12.77
C PRO A 631 -26.05 -15.31 13.91
N GLU A 632 -27.17 -14.59 13.81
CA GLU A 632 -27.58 -13.53 14.75
C GLU A 632 -28.60 -14.01 15.82
N ARG A 633 -28.88 -15.32 15.90
CA ARG A 633 -29.79 -15.89 16.91
C ARG A 633 -29.11 -16.26 18.21
N GLY A 634 -27.86 -16.73 18.13
CA GLY A 634 -26.99 -16.93 19.28
C GLY A 634 -26.42 -15.61 19.82
N ALA A 635 -25.78 -15.66 20.98
CA ALA A 635 -25.21 -14.48 21.62
C ALA A 635 -23.97 -13.92 20.88
N LEU A 636 -23.24 -14.77 20.14
CA LEU A 636 -21.90 -14.46 19.62
C LEU A 636 -21.82 -13.19 18.77
N ILE A 637 -22.48 -13.18 17.60
CA ILE A 637 -22.36 -12.09 16.63
C ILE A 637 -22.99 -10.79 17.14
N PRO A 638 -24.18 -10.78 17.77
CA PRO A 638 -24.74 -9.56 18.37
C PRO A 638 -23.83 -8.96 19.44
N LYS A 639 -23.23 -9.77 20.32
CA LYS A 639 -22.36 -9.26 21.39
C LYS A 639 -21.03 -8.72 20.90
N ILE A 640 -20.42 -9.33 19.87
CA ILE A 640 -19.23 -8.75 19.22
C ILE A 640 -19.59 -7.42 18.53
N ALA A 641 -20.79 -7.31 17.94
CA ALA A 641 -21.27 -6.06 17.33
C ALA A 641 -21.53 -4.95 18.37
N ASP A 642 -22.15 -5.29 19.51
CA ASP A 642 -22.35 -4.37 20.63
C ASP A 642 -21.00 -3.90 21.23
N LEU A 643 -20.03 -4.81 21.39
CA LEU A 643 -18.68 -4.48 21.85
C LEU A 643 -17.98 -3.53 20.88
N ALA A 644 -17.95 -3.84 19.59
CA ALA A 644 -17.34 -2.99 18.56
C ALA A 644 -17.92 -1.57 18.56
N PHE A 645 -19.25 -1.47 18.66
CA PHE A 645 -20.01 -0.23 18.71
C PHE A 645 -19.70 0.56 19.99
N GLY A 646 -19.76 -0.08 21.16
CA GLY A 646 -19.49 0.57 22.45
C GLY A 646 -18.03 1.02 22.61
N MET A 647 -17.08 0.28 22.04
CA MET A 647 -15.69 0.71 21.93
C MET A 647 -15.57 1.96 21.04
N GLN A 648 -16.20 1.98 19.86
CA GLN A 648 -16.17 3.14 18.96
C GLN A 648 -16.90 4.37 19.55
N ASP A 649 -17.96 4.16 20.35
CA ASP A 649 -18.70 5.23 21.04
C ASP A 649 -17.84 5.93 22.11
N ARG A 650 -17.07 5.16 22.90
CA ARG A 650 -16.14 5.72 23.89
C ARG A 650 -14.94 6.45 23.29
N ALA A 651 -14.64 6.20 22.01
CA ALA A 651 -13.63 6.92 21.25
C ALA A 651 -14.12 8.25 20.64
N ALA A 652 -15.41 8.56 20.73
CA ALA A 652 -16.03 9.71 20.05
C ALA A 652 -15.56 11.09 20.57
N ASP A 653 -14.89 11.16 21.72
CA ASP A 653 -14.19 12.36 22.21
C ASP A 653 -12.84 12.62 21.47
N GLY A 654 -12.58 11.89 20.37
CA GLY A 654 -11.55 12.21 19.39
C GLY A 654 -10.36 11.26 19.31
N GLY A 655 -10.55 9.93 19.48
CA GLY A 655 -9.44 8.97 19.61
C GLY A 655 -9.51 7.69 18.77
N ALA A 656 -8.69 7.63 17.72
CA ALA A 656 -8.08 6.42 17.13
C ALA A 656 -8.89 5.47 16.22
N SER A 657 -8.17 4.79 15.31
CA SER A 657 -8.70 3.76 14.39
C SER A 657 -9.16 2.47 15.05
N GLN A 658 -8.46 2.05 16.09
CA GLN A 658 -8.57 0.74 16.70
C GLN A 658 -8.56 0.99 18.20
N VAL A 659 -9.77 0.97 18.77
CA VAL A 659 -9.94 1.28 20.18
C VAL A 659 -9.39 0.11 20.99
N ARG A 660 -8.57 0.41 21.99
CA ARG A 660 -8.24 -0.53 23.06
C ARG A 660 -9.08 -0.18 24.27
N VAL A 661 -9.65 -1.19 24.89
CA VAL A 661 -10.33 -1.09 26.19
C VAL A 661 -9.68 -2.07 27.16
N GLY A 662 -9.68 -1.76 28.45
CA GLY A 662 -9.22 -2.71 29.46
C GLY A 662 -10.04 -4.01 29.41
N PHE A 663 -9.50 -5.14 29.86
CA PHE A 663 -10.21 -6.41 29.83
C PHE A 663 -11.54 -6.35 30.60
N ASP A 664 -11.53 -5.84 31.84
CA ASP A 664 -12.74 -5.58 32.63
C ASP A 664 -13.71 -4.61 31.93
N GLU A 665 -13.18 -3.61 31.22
CA GLU A 665 -13.97 -2.63 30.48
C GLU A 665 -14.70 -3.26 29.28
N ALA A 666 -14.05 -4.22 28.59
CA ALA A 666 -14.67 -5.02 27.55
C ALA A 666 -15.79 -5.92 28.12
N LEU A 667 -15.59 -6.49 29.31
CA LEU A 667 -16.62 -7.28 30.00
C LEU A 667 -17.83 -6.42 30.39
N ASP A 668 -17.62 -5.18 30.86
CA ASP A 668 -18.68 -4.22 31.16
C ASP A 668 -19.50 -3.86 29.91
N LEU A 669 -18.83 -3.64 28.76
CA LEU A 669 -19.50 -3.40 27.47
C LEU A 669 -20.31 -4.61 26.98
N LEU A 670 -19.83 -5.84 27.25
CA LEU A 670 -20.52 -7.08 26.89
C LEU A 670 -21.68 -7.42 27.83
N GLY A 671 -21.62 -6.96 29.09
CA GLY A 671 -22.60 -7.24 30.14
C GLY A 671 -22.40 -8.60 30.82
N GLN A 672 -22.98 -8.73 32.01
CA GLN A 672 -22.73 -9.86 32.91
C GLN A 672 -23.20 -11.22 32.33
N GLY A 673 -22.36 -12.24 32.51
CA GLY A 673 -22.73 -13.66 32.34
C GLY A 673 -22.09 -14.40 31.16
N LEU A 674 -21.66 -13.70 30.10
CA LEU A 674 -21.03 -14.32 28.90
C LEU A 674 -19.80 -13.57 28.38
N GLY A 675 -19.36 -12.48 29.02
CA GLY A 675 -18.31 -11.59 28.49
C GLY A 675 -17.01 -12.32 28.13
N GLU A 676 -16.44 -13.10 29.06
CA GLU A 676 -15.21 -13.87 28.80
C GLU A 676 -15.37 -14.86 27.64
N ASP A 677 -16.52 -15.55 27.54
CA ASP A 677 -16.78 -16.51 26.47
C ASP A 677 -16.85 -15.81 25.10
N ILE A 678 -17.43 -14.61 25.04
CA ILE A 678 -17.46 -13.79 23.82
C ILE A 678 -16.05 -13.32 23.44
N VAL A 679 -15.23 -12.86 24.39
CA VAL A 679 -13.84 -12.46 24.11
C VAL A 679 -13.03 -13.65 23.59
N ARG A 680 -13.05 -14.79 24.31
CA ARG A 680 -12.38 -16.03 23.89
C ARG A 680 -12.84 -16.52 22.51
N ALA A 681 -14.13 -16.44 22.22
CA ALA A 681 -14.67 -16.80 20.91
C ALA A 681 -14.23 -15.81 19.82
N GLY A 682 -14.22 -14.51 20.11
CA GLY A 682 -13.71 -13.48 19.20
C GLY A 682 -12.23 -13.68 18.84
N VAL A 683 -11.40 -14.08 19.81
CA VAL A 683 -9.99 -14.45 19.57
C VAL A 683 -9.87 -15.75 18.77
N ALA A 684 -10.68 -16.78 19.07
CA ALA A 684 -10.70 -18.03 18.29
C ALA A 684 -11.15 -17.82 16.82
N LEU A 685 -12.00 -16.82 16.57
CA LEU A 685 -12.39 -16.38 15.23
C LEU A 685 -11.34 -15.51 14.52
N SER A 686 -10.27 -15.08 15.19
CA SER A 686 -9.34 -14.04 14.70
C SER A 686 -10.01 -12.68 14.45
N VAL A 687 -11.10 -12.38 15.18
CA VAL A 687 -11.82 -11.10 15.13
C VAL A 687 -11.32 -10.14 16.21
N LEU A 688 -11.01 -10.68 17.39
CA LEU A 688 -10.39 -9.97 18.52
C LEU A 688 -8.93 -10.43 18.71
N ASP A 689 -8.16 -9.63 19.44
CA ASP A 689 -6.82 -9.93 19.97
C ASP A 689 -6.76 -9.47 21.44
N GLU A 690 -5.95 -10.16 22.24
CA GLU A 690 -5.74 -9.86 23.67
C GLU A 690 -4.28 -9.43 23.87
N ASP A 691 -4.05 -8.22 24.38
CA ASP A 691 -2.72 -7.79 24.82
C ASP A 691 -2.50 -8.21 26.28
N ALA A 692 -2.01 -9.44 26.46
CA ALA A 692 -1.70 -10.02 27.77
C ALA A 692 -0.60 -9.27 28.57
N ALA A 693 0.07 -8.27 27.99
CA ALA A 693 1.00 -7.39 28.72
C ALA A 693 0.33 -6.08 29.19
N GLY A 694 -0.71 -5.62 28.48
CA GLY A 694 -1.50 -4.45 28.83
C GLY A 694 -2.77 -4.73 29.63
N ASP A 695 -3.25 -5.98 29.62
CA ASP A 695 -4.59 -6.39 30.06
C ASP A 695 -5.70 -5.66 29.28
N GLU A 696 -5.52 -5.56 27.95
CA GLU A 696 -6.39 -4.84 27.01
C GLU A 696 -6.94 -5.76 25.91
N VAL A 697 -8.18 -5.50 25.49
CA VAL A 697 -8.86 -6.16 24.36
C VAL A 697 -8.97 -5.19 23.19
N LEU A 698 -8.73 -5.69 21.98
CA LEU A 698 -8.88 -4.95 20.74
C LEU A 698 -9.43 -5.84 19.63
N PHE A 699 -10.01 -5.23 18.60
CA PHE A 699 -10.28 -5.93 17.34
C PHE A 699 -8.98 -6.20 16.59
N PHE A 700 -8.94 -7.25 15.78
CA PHE A 700 -7.76 -7.62 14.98
C PHE A 700 -7.34 -6.52 13.98
N HIS A 701 -8.32 -5.78 13.43
CA HIS A 701 -8.10 -4.67 12.50
C HIS A 701 -9.24 -3.64 12.63
N GLN A 702 -8.96 -2.35 12.40
CA GLN A 702 -9.98 -1.26 12.43
C GLN A 702 -11.22 -1.62 11.61
N LEU A 703 -11.04 -1.97 10.34
CA LEU A 703 -12.16 -2.24 9.44
C LEU A 703 -13.04 -3.41 9.91
N ILE A 704 -12.50 -4.33 10.73
CA ILE A 704 -13.28 -5.40 11.36
C ILE A 704 -14.12 -4.84 12.51
N GLN A 705 -13.56 -3.94 13.34
CA GLN A 705 -14.33 -3.19 14.35
C GLN A 705 -15.46 -2.39 13.69
N GLU A 706 -15.14 -1.58 12.68
CA GLU A 706 -16.12 -0.74 11.95
C GLU A 706 -17.17 -1.60 11.22
N TYR A 707 -16.80 -2.79 10.72
CA TYR A 707 -17.75 -3.77 10.18
C TYR A 707 -18.71 -4.30 11.24
N PHE A 708 -18.22 -4.71 12.42
CA PHE A 708 -19.09 -5.21 13.50
C PHE A 708 -19.95 -4.10 14.11
N ALA A 709 -19.41 -2.89 14.33
CA ALA A 709 -20.20 -1.71 14.69
C ALA A 709 -21.22 -1.37 13.59
N GLY A 710 -20.85 -1.56 12.33
CA GLY A 710 -21.72 -1.41 11.16
C GLY A 710 -22.87 -2.42 11.14
N ARG A 711 -22.68 -3.66 11.60
CA ARG A 711 -23.78 -4.62 11.80
C ARG A 711 -24.80 -4.09 12.81
N ARG A 712 -24.31 -3.56 13.94
CA ARG A 712 -25.16 -2.98 15.00
C ARG A 712 -25.89 -1.72 14.51
N LEU A 713 -25.26 -0.90 13.66
CA LEU A 713 -25.88 0.27 13.04
C LEU A 713 -26.89 -0.12 11.94
N ALA A 714 -26.64 -1.18 11.17
CA ALA A 714 -27.58 -1.70 10.17
C ALA A 714 -28.85 -2.28 10.80
N ALA A 715 -28.73 -2.92 11.97
CA ALA A 715 -29.86 -3.47 12.72
C ALA A 715 -30.69 -2.40 13.45
N ALA A 716 -30.04 -1.34 13.95
CA ALA A 716 -30.70 -0.20 14.59
C ALA A 716 -29.95 1.11 14.24
N PRO A 717 -30.39 1.83 13.19
CA PRO A 717 -29.68 3.01 12.67
C PRO A 717 -29.70 4.23 13.60
N GLU A 718 -28.53 4.83 13.78
CA GLU A 718 -28.31 6.03 14.61
C GLU A 718 -27.68 7.17 13.77
N PRO A 719 -28.40 7.76 12.81
CA PRO A 719 -27.82 8.68 11.82
C PRO A 719 -27.19 9.95 12.40
N GLN A 720 -27.57 10.39 13.61
CA GLN A 720 -26.96 11.57 14.24
C GLN A 720 -25.45 11.39 14.51
N ARG A 721 -24.92 10.16 14.56
CA ARG A 721 -23.50 9.87 14.79
C ARG A 721 -22.57 10.33 13.66
N VAL A 722 -23.10 10.55 12.47
CA VAL A 722 -22.35 11.03 11.29
C VAL A 722 -22.67 12.49 10.93
N ARG A 723 -23.34 13.22 11.81
CA ARG A 723 -23.76 14.60 11.58
C ARG A 723 -22.56 15.53 11.46
N THR A 724 -22.46 16.24 10.34
CA THR A 724 -21.43 17.25 10.09
C THR A 724 -22.06 18.61 9.78
N GLY A 725 -21.46 19.68 10.31
CA GLY A 725 -21.82 21.05 9.96
C GLY A 725 -21.41 21.34 8.51
N TRP A 726 -22.35 21.82 7.70
CA TRP A 726 -22.14 21.98 6.25
C TRP A 726 -22.41 23.39 5.74
N ARG A 727 -23.14 24.20 6.51
CA ARG A 727 -23.32 25.63 6.23
C ARG A 727 -22.03 26.40 6.53
N VAL A 728 -21.83 27.54 5.88
CA VAL A 728 -20.63 28.38 6.09
C VAL A 728 -20.42 28.71 7.57
N GLU A 729 -21.50 28.96 8.31
CA GLU A 729 -21.52 29.26 9.74
C GLU A 729 -21.44 28.03 10.67
N GLU A 730 -21.64 26.82 10.15
CA GLU A 730 -21.58 25.56 10.92
C GLU A 730 -20.26 24.79 10.69
N ALA A 731 -19.61 25.00 9.55
CA ALA A 731 -18.45 24.24 9.09
C ALA A 731 -17.14 24.72 9.75
N TYR A 732 -16.85 24.26 10.97
CA TYR A 732 -15.63 24.59 11.70
C TYR A 732 -14.46 23.61 11.41
N PRO A 733 -13.20 24.06 11.24
CA PRO A 733 -12.75 25.46 11.14
C PRO A 733 -13.28 26.15 9.88
N LEU A 734 -13.55 27.45 9.98
CA LEU A 734 -14.19 28.23 8.91
C LEU A 734 -13.29 28.28 7.67
N LEU A 735 -13.89 28.22 6.47
CA LEU A 735 -13.14 28.19 5.21
C LEU A 735 -12.13 29.34 5.07
N VAL A 736 -12.51 30.55 5.48
CA VAL A 736 -11.64 31.74 5.43
C VAL A 736 -10.43 31.63 6.37
N GLU A 737 -10.61 31.04 7.55
CA GLU A 737 -9.53 30.80 8.52
C GLU A 737 -8.58 29.71 8.01
N VAL A 738 -9.14 28.65 7.41
CA VAL A 738 -8.37 27.58 6.78
C VAL A 738 -7.49 28.17 5.69
N LEU A 739 -8.06 28.84 4.68
CA LEU A 739 -7.34 29.41 3.54
C LEU A 739 -6.27 30.44 3.98
N ALA A 740 -6.58 31.31 4.95
CA ALA A 740 -5.63 32.28 5.48
C ALA A 740 -4.46 31.63 6.25
N SER A 741 -4.65 30.43 6.81
CA SER A 741 -3.62 29.67 7.54
C SER A 741 -2.89 28.62 6.69
N LEU A 742 -3.25 28.49 5.41
CA LEU A 742 -2.75 27.45 4.52
C LEU A 742 -1.55 28.00 3.71
N PRO A 743 -0.39 27.32 3.70
CA PRO A 743 0.73 27.67 2.80
C PRO A 743 0.34 27.55 1.32
N PRO A 744 0.93 28.35 0.40
CA PRO A 744 0.66 28.28 -1.04
C PRO A 744 0.75 26.86 -1.63
N SER A 745 1.66 26.06 -1.09
CA SER A 745 1.95 24.70 -1.53
C SER A 745 0.93 23.63 -1.10
N GLU A 746 0.17 23.85 -0.02
CA GLU A 746 -0.80 22.90 0.56
C GLU A 746 -2.18 22.95 -0.11
N THR A 747 -2.99 21.90 0.11
CA THR A 747 -4.31 21.70 -0.49
C THR A 747 -5.46 21.94 0.50
N LEU A 748 -6.59 22.45 0.00
CA LEU A 748 -7.80 22.69 0.80
C LEU A 748 -8.34 21.35 1.38
N PRO A 749 -8.31 21.14 2.71
CA PRO A 749 -8.80 19.90 3.30
C PRO A 749 -10.33 19.77 3.20
N ALA A 750 -10.82 18.53 3.25
CA ALA A 750 -12.25 18.23 3.34
C ALA A 750 -12.85 18.72 4.68
N LEU A 751 -14.19 18.64 4.81
CA LEU A 751 -14.83 18.84 6.12
C LEU A 751 -14.38 17.75 7.11
N PRO A 752 -14.21 18.09 8.40
CA PRO A 752 -13.94 17.10 9.44
C PRO A 752 -15.00 16.00 9.51
N THR A 753 -14.54 14.77 9.69
CA THR A 753 -15.37 13.56 9.84
C THR A 753 -15.63 13.25 11.31
N THR A 754 -16.75 12.60 11.63
CA THR A 754 -17.08 12.17 13.01
C THR A 754 -16.41 10.86 13.41
N GLY A 755 -15.82 10.14 12.46
CA GLY A 755 -15.24 8.81 12.69
C GLY A 755 -16.25 7.67 12.60
N TRP A 756 -17.50 7.95 12.20
CA TRP A 756 -18.56 6.95 11.98
C TRP A 756 -18.90 6.75 10.50
N GLU A 757 -18.25 7.47 9.58
CA GLU A 757 -18.55 7.45 8.15
C GLU A 757 -18.30 6.10 7.50
N GLU A 758 -17.16 5.44 7.76
CA GLU A 758 -16.86 4.11 7.20
C GLU A 758 -17.79 3.03 7.81
N THR A 759 -18.04 3.10 9.13
CA THR A 759 -19.04 2.26 9.82
C THR A 759 -20.42 2.38 9.18
N ALA A 760 -20.84 3.58 8.78
CA ALA A 760 -22.11 3.81 8.08
C ALA A 760 -22.11 3.31 6.63
N LEU A 761 -20.99 3.42 5.90
CA LEU A 761 -20.84 2.83 4.57
C LEU A 761 -20.93 1.30 4.62
N LEU A 762 -20.23 0.66 5.56
CA LEU A 762 -20.26 -0.80 5.77
C LEU A 762 -21.66 -1.29 6.20
N ALA A 763 -22.38 -0.50 7.00
CA ALA A 763 -23.75 -0.80 7.43
C ALA A 763 -24.79 -0.79 6.28
N GLY A 764 -24.63 0.11 5.30
CA GLY A 764 -25.58 0.29 4.19
C GLY A 764 -25.99 -1.01 3.47
N PRO A 765 -25.03 -1.81 2.94
CA PRO A 765 -25.32 -3.09 2.31
C PRO A 765 -26.02 -4.10 3.24
N MET A 766 -25.77 -4.03 4.55
CA MET A 766 -26.35 -4.95 5.54
C MET A 766 -27.76 -4.56 6.01
N SER A 767 -28.20 -3.32 5.77
CA SER A 767 -29.52 -2.86 6.18
C SER A 767 -30.63 -3.68 5.53
N SER A 768 -31.60 -4.14 6.32
CA SER A 768 -32.81 -4.78 5.82
C SER A 768 -33.74 -3.81 5.08
N ASP A 769 -33.59 -2.50 5.32
CA ASP A 769 -34.28 -1.41 4.62
C ASP A 769 -33.25 -0.33 4.20
N PRO A 770 -32.64 -0.46 3.00
CA PRO A 770 -31.72 0.53 2.45
C PRO A 770 -32.37 1.90 2.27
N ASP A 771 -33.66 1.92 1.97
CA ASP A 771 -34.43 3.11 1.67
C ASP A 771 -34.57 3.96 2.94
N ALA A 772 -34.97 3.35 4.06
CA ALA A 772 -34.98 4.01 5.36
C ALA A 772 -33.59 4.42 5.83
N PHE A 773 -32.57 3.58 5.60
CA PHE A 773 -31.19 3.87 6.02
C PHE A 773 -30.62 5.11 5.31
N VAL A 774 -30.62 5.13 3.96
CA VAL A 774 -30.11 6.25 3.17
C VAL A 774 -30.93 7.53 3.42
N ARG A 775 -32.26 7.42 3.50
CA ARG A 775 -33.16 8.55 3.84
C ARG A 775 -32.87 9.13 5.23
N GLY A 776 -32.45 8.30 6.18
CA GLY A 776 -32.00 8.73 7.51
C GLY A 776 -30.68 9.51 7.51
N LEU A 777 -29.78 9.20 6.56
CA LEU A 777 -28.48 9.90 6.40
C LEU A 777 -28.61 11.26 5.70
N MET A 778 -29.54 11.41 4.75
CA MET A 778 -29.74 12.64 3.96
C MET A 778 -29.77 13.96 4.78
N PRO A 779 -30.56 14.09 5.88
CA PRO A 779 -30.64 15.34 6.62
C PRO A 779 -29.44 15.64 7.53
N VAL A 780 -28.58 14.65 7.82
CA VAL A 780 -27.44 14.77 8.75
C VAL A 780 -26.09 14.85 8.05
N ASN A 781 -25.93 14.13 6.94
CA ASN A 781 -24.71 14.06 6.14
C ASN A 781 -25.04 13.60 4.71
N LEU A 782 -25.45 14.55 3.89
CA LEU A 782 -25.95 14.30 2.54
C LEU A 782 -24.90 13.69 1.60
N ALA A 783 -23.63 14.11 1.72
CA ALA A 783 -22.53 13.55 0.93
C ALA A 783 -22.29 12.07 1.29
N LEU A 784 -22.32 11.72 2.57
CA LEU A 784 -22.26 10.33 3.02
C LEU A 784 -23.46 9.51 2.53
N ALA A 785 -24.68 10.07 2.56
CA ALA A 785 -25.86 9.41 1.98
C ALA A 785 -25.66 9.11 0.49
N GLY A 786 -25.10 10.07 -0.26
CA GLY A 786 -24.71 9.89 -1.66
C GLY A 786 -23.70 8.76 -1.88
N ARG A 787 -22.58 8.76 -1.12
CA ARG A 787 -21.58 7.68 -1.17
C ARG A 787 -22.17 6.32 -0.79
N CYS A 788 -23.03 6.27 0.24
CA CYS A 788 -23.68 5.04 0.66
C CYS A 788 -24.58 4.46 -0.44
N ALA A 789 -25.36 5.31 -1.12
CA ALA A 789 -26.19 4.95 -2.26
C ALA A 789 -25.39 4.65 -3.54
N GLY A 790 -24.12 5.09 -3.61
CA GLY A 790 -23.21 4.84 -4.72
C GLY A 790 -22.63 3.42 -4.74
N GLN A 791 -22.60 2.74 -3.59
CA GLN A 791 -22.23 1.32 -3.48
C GLN A 791 -23.21 0.46 -4.31
N PRO A 792 -22.76 -0.36 -5.27
CA PRO A 792 -23.64 -1.20 -6.10
C PRO A 792 -24.65 -2.02 -5.29
N GLU A 793 -24.19 -2.63 -4.20
CA GLU A 793 -24.93 -3.51 -3.28
C GLU A 793 -26.10 -2.80 -2.56
N VAL A 794 -26.02 -1.47 -2.45
CA VAL A 794 -27.08 -0.60 -1.92
C VAL A 794 -27.93 -0.08 -3.07
N ARG A 795 -27.29 0.46 -4.11
CA ARG A 795 -27.93 1.13 -5.25
C ARG A 795 -29.00 0.30 -5.91
N GLU A 796 -28.73 -0.98 -6.16
CA GLU A 796 -29.65 -1.90 -6.84
C GLU A 796 -30.91 -2.20 -6.02
N ARG A 797 -30.88 -1.93 -4.69
CA ARG A 797 -32.00 -2.13 -3.78
C ARG A 797 -32.76 -0.86 -3.44
N LEU A 798 -32.29 0.32 -3.83
CA LEU A 798 -32.94 1.59 -3.55
C LEU A 798 -34.15 1.80 -4.48
N SER A 799 -35.21 2.38 -3.93
CA SER A 799 -36.34 2.84 -4.72
C SER A 799 -35.91 3.96 -5.66
N LYS A 800 -36.40 3.93 -6.91
CA LYS A 800 -36.09 4.97 -7.90
C LYS A 800 -36.44 6.37 -7.39
N GLY A 801 -37.56 6.50 -6.67
CA GLY A 801 -37.98 7.78 -6.07
C GLY A 801 -36.96 8.34 -5.08
N LEU A 802 -36.45 7.51 -4.16
CA LEU A 802 -35.41 7.95 -3.22
C LEU A 802 -34.10 8.31 -3.94
N LEU A 803 -33.71 7.53 -4.96
CA LEU A 803 -32.51 7.82 -5.74
C LEU A 803 -32.62 9.16 -6.50
N ASP A 804 -33.78 9.45 -7.08
CA ASP A 804 -34.04 10.71 -7.79
C ASP A 804 -34.14 11.90 -6.82
N ASP A 805 -34.71 11.73 -5.62
CA ASP A 805 -34.72 12.75 -4.56
C ASP A 805 -33.32 13.01 -3.98
N LEU A 806 -32.50 11.96 -3.77
CA LEU A 806 -31.11 12.07 -3.32
C LEU A 806 -30.24 12.80 -4.35
N ARG A 807 -30.36 12.46 -5.62
CA ARG A 807 -29.69 13.18 -6.73
C ARG A 807 -30.06 14.66 -6.74
N ARG A 808 -31.36 14.98 -6.61
CA ARG A 808 -31.85 16.37 -6.57
C ARG A 808 -31.25 17.12 -5.38
N ALA A 809 -31.29 16.54 -4.19
CA ALA A 809 -30.72 17.14 -2.98
C ALA A 809 -29.20 17.37 -3.11
N LEU A 810 -28.46 16.46 -3.74
CA LEU A 810 -27.02 16.61 -3.99
C LEU A 810 -26.72 17.75 -4.99
N VAL A 811 -27.52 17.91 -6.05
CA VAL A 811 -27.42 19.06 -6.99
C VAL A 811 -27.77 20.37 -6.29
N GLU A 812 -28.82 20.38 -5.48
CA GLU A 812 -29.20 21.56 -4.68
C GLU A 812 -28.07 21.94 -3.71
N ARG A 813 -27.49 20.96 -3.00
CA ARG A 813 -26.38 21.19 -2.08
C ARG A 813 -25.11 21.65 -2.78
N SER A 814 -24.77 21.08 -3.94
CA SER A 814 -23.53 21.46 -4.65
C SER A 814 -23.56 22.90 -5.16
N ARG A 815 -24.75 23.51 -5.27
CA ARG A 815 -24.97 24.89 -5.73
C ARG A 815 -25.61 25.80 -4.67
N ASP A 816 -25.69 25.37 -3.41
CA ASP A 816 -26.19 26.19 -2.31
C ASP A 816 -25.12 27.21 -1.87
N ARG A 817 -25.39 28.50 -2.06
CA ARG A 817 -24.52 29.61 -1.65
C ARG A 817 -24.32 29.68 -0.12
N ALA A 818 -25.23 29.14 0.67
CA ALA A 818 -25.09 29.04 2.11
C ALA A 818 -24.28 27.80 2.56
N ALA A 819 -23.93 26.90 1.64
CA ALA A 819 -23.07 25.75 1.92
C ALA A 819 -21.58 26.13 1.81
N ASP A 820 -20.79 25.62 2.75
CA ASP A 820 -19.33 25.67 2.70
C ASP A 820 -18.82 25.03 1.38
N LEU A 821 -17.77 25.60 0.78
CA LEU A 821 -17.22 25.10 -0.48
C LEU A 821 -16.81 23.63 -0.40
N ARG A 822 -16.28 23.18 0.75
CA ARG A 822 -15.91 21.78 1.01
C ARG A 822 -17.17 20.88 1.01
N ALA A 823 -18.30 21.38 1.52
CA ALA A 823 -19.59 20.68 1.47
C ALA A 823 -20.13 20.58 0.02
N ARG A 824 -19.99 21.65 -0.76
CA ARG A 824 -20.41 21.70 -2.18
C ARG A 824 -19.63 20.71 -3.04
N ILE A 825 -18.30 20.70 -2.90
CA ILE A 825 -17.40 19.74 -3.57
C ILE A 825 -17.77 18.30 -3.14
N ALA A 826 -17.94 18.03 -1.84
CA ALA A 826 -18.30 16.70 -1.36
C ALA A 826 -19.66 16.20 -1.88
N ALA A 827 -20.65 17.09 -2.03
CA ALA A 827 -21.94 16.75 -2.65
C ALA A 827 -21.80 16.44 -4.15
N GLY A 828 -21.01 17.25 -4.89
CA GLY A 828 -20.73 17.00 -6.30
C GLY A 828 -19.99 15.67 -6.56
N LEU A 829 -18.97 15.37 -5.76
CA LEU A 829 -18.21 14.11 -5.86
C LEU A 829 -19.09 12.88 -5.55
N ALA A 830 -20.01 13.00 -4.60
CA ALA A 830 -20.98 11.94 -4.27
C ALA A 830 -22.10 11.79 -5.30
N LEU A 831 -22.40 12.84 -6.08
CA LEU A 831 -23.37 12.81 -7.18
C LEU A 831 -22.84 12.05 -8.40
N GLY A 832 -21.55 12.18 -8.72
CA GLY A 832 -20.92 11.59 -9.91
C GLY A 832 -21.27 10.11 -10.13
N PRO A 833 -20.95 9.19 -9.19
CA PRO A 833 -21.29 7.78 -9.33
C PRO A 833 -22.80 7.50 -9.44
N LEU A 834 -23.65 8.31 -8.78
CA LEU A 834 -25.11 8.17 -8.88
C LEU A 834 -25.65 8.60 -10.25
N GLY A 835 -24.91 9.42 -10.99
CA GLY A 835 -25.34 10.08 -12.21
C GLY A 835 -26.07 11.39 -11.91
N ASP A 836 -25.60 12.47 -12.54
CA ASP A 836 -26.09 13.83 -12.35
C ASP A 836 -27.37 14.09 -13.19
N PRO A 837 -28.51 14.44 -12.56
CA PRO A 837 -29.77 14.66 -13.26
C PRO A 837 -29.82 15.96 -14.09
N ARG A 838 -28.78 16.82 -14.03
CA ARG A 838 -28.61 17.96 -14.93
C ARG A 838 -28.34 17.55 -16.38
N PHE A 839 -27.89 16.31 -16.60
CA PHE A 839 -27.51 15.77 -17.90
C PHE A 839 -28.53 14.72 -18.35
N GLU A 840 -29.13 14.91 -19.53
CA GLU A 840 -30.18 14.01 -20.01
C GLU A 840 -29.56 12.78 -20.70
N ARG A 841 -29.70 11.59 -20.09
CA ARG A 841 -29.29 10.34 -20.74
C ARG A 841 -30.22 10.00 -21.90
N ARG A 842 -29.66 9.89 -23.09
CA ARG A 842 -30.33 9.54 -24.35
C ARG A 842 -29.65 8.35 -25.02
N LYS A 843 -30.29 7.84 -26.07
CA LYS A 843 -29.75 6.77 -26.92
C LYS A 843 -29.68 7.25 -28.36
N GLY A 844 -28.50 7.13 -28.97
CA GLY A 844 -28.21 7.51 -30.35
C GLY A 844 -27.82 6.30 -31.21
N PRO A 845 -27.43 6.53 -32.48
CA PRO A 845 -27.00 5.46 -33.39
C PRO A 845 -25.75 4.69 -32.93
N TYR A 846 -24.92 5.28 -32.07
CA TYR A 846 -23.64 4.73 -31.61
C TYR A 846 -23.65 4.40 -30.11
N GLY A 847 -24.84 4.14 -29.53
CA GLY A 847 -25.00 3.75 -28.13
C GLY A 847 -25.71 4.79 -27.27
N ASP A 848 -25.60 4.64 -25.95
CA ASP A 848 -26.12 5.62 -25.00
C ASP A 848 -25.17 6.84 -24.96
N TYR A 849 -25.70 8.02 -24.63
CA TYR A 849 -24.91 9.24 -24.42
C TYR A 849 -25.60 10.16 -23.41
N LEU A 850 -24.85 11.13 -22.88
CA LEU A 850 -25.40 12.22 -22.09
C LEU A 850 -25.51 13.47 -22.98
N MET A 851 -26.69 14.10 -23.01
CA MET A 851 -26.87 15.38 -23.70
C MET A 851 -26.36 16.51 -22.77
N PRO A 852 -25.37 17.31 -23.18
CA PRO A 852 -24.90 18.45 -22.39
C PRO A 852 -26.02 19.47 -22.19
N PRO A 853 -26.20 20.03 -20.99
CA PRO A 853 -27.01 21.22 -20.79
C PRO A 853 -26.34 22.40 -21.51
N LEU A 854 -27.10 23.12 -22.34
CA LEU A 854 -26.58 24.25 -23.12
C LEU A 854 -27.08 25.59 -22.56
N ALA A 855 -26.22 26.61 -22.59
CA ALA A 855 -26.59 28.02 -22.39
C ALA A 855 -26.77 28.72 -23.74
N GLU A 856 -27.65 29.72 -23.82
CA GLU A 856 -27.87 30.52 -25.03
C GLU A 856 -27.12 31.85 -24.92
N ILE A 857 -26.21 32.10 -25.87
CA ILE A 857 -25.51 33.39 -25.98
C ILE A 857 -26.19 34.20 -27.09
N PRO A 858 -26.76 35.39 -26.78
CA PRO A 858 -27.60 36.11 -27.72
C PRO A 858 -26.80 36.80 -28.82
N ALA A 859 -27.31 36.81 -30.06
CA ALA A 859 -26.70 37.55 -31.17
C ALA A 859 -26.45 39.02 -30.80
N GLY A 860 -25.29 39.57 -31.15
CA GLY A 860 -24.95 40.94 -30.82
C GLY A 860 -23.51 41.31 -31.16
N ARG A 861 -23.12 42.52 -30.76
CA ARG A 861 -21.72 42.94 -30.76
C ARG A 861 -21.13 42.72 -29.38
N TYR A 862 -19.92 42.18 -29.37
CA TYR A 862 -19.17 41.84 -28.18
C TYR A 862 -17.79 42.48 -28.24
N PRO A 863 -17.33 43.10 -27.15
CA PRO A 863 -15.95 43.53 -27.02
C PRO A 863 -15.05 42.31 -26.86
N ILE A 864 -14.10 42.15 -27.77
CA ILE A 864 -13.09 41.10 -27.76
C ILE A 864 -11.71 41.76 -27.58
N GLY A 865 -10.88 41.16 -26.74
CA GLY A 865 -9.53 41.64 -26.44
C GLY A 865 -9.51 42.81 -25.47
N GLU A 866 -8.32 43.39 -25.30
CA GLU A 866 -8.08 44.49 -24.36
C GLU A 866 -7.17 45.56 -24.96
N ASP A 867 -7.21 46.75 -24.38
CA ASP A 867 -6.33 47.86 -24.73
C ASP A 867 -5.10 47.95 -23.80
N GLU A 868 -5.03 47.10 -22.77
CA GLU A 868 -3.90 47.00 -21.85
C GLU A 868 -3.14 45.67 -22.05
N PRO A 869 -1.79 45.72 -22.09
CA PRO A 869 -0.97 44.51 -22.12
C PRO A 869 -0.82 43.94 -20.71
N PHE A 870 -0.87 42.60 -20.57
CA PHE A 870 -0.55 41.92 -19.32
C PHE A 870 0.88 41.37 -19.33
N GLU A 871 1.48 41.22 -18.15
CA GLU A 871 2.79 40.58 -17.99
C GLU A 871 2.62 39.07 -17.82
N TYR A 872 3.30 38.28 -18.65
CA TYR A 872 3.41 36.83 -18.51
C TYR A 872 4.88 36.43 -18.66
N LEU A 873 5.44 35.81 -17.63
CA LEU A 873 6.83 35.31 -17.57
C LEU A 873 7.90 36.38 -17.87
N GLY A 874 7.69 37.62 -17.40
CA GLY A 874 8.59 38.74 -17.67
C GLY A 874 8.48 39.33 -19.08
N GLN A 875 7.45 38.96 -19.85
CA GLN A 875 7.14 39.55 -21.16
C GLN A 875 5.77 40.22 -21.12
N MET A 876 5.69 41.42 -21.71
CA MET A 876 4.40 42.11 -21.91
C MET A 876 3.71 41.55 -23.15
N ILE A 877 2.64 40.78 -22.96
CA ILE A 877 1.85 40.16 -24.02
C ILE A 877 0.94 41.21 -24.68
N ARG A 878 0.90 41.21 -26.01
CA ARG A 878 0.10 42.14 -26.83
C ARG A 878 -0.74 41.46 -27.90
N SER A 879 -0.73 40.13 -27.97
CA SER A 879 -1.41 39.34 -29.00
C SER A 879 -2.94 39.45 -28.98
N HIS A 880 -3.52 39.95 -27.88
CA HIS A 880 -4.94 40.20 -27.67
C HIS A 880 -5.35 41.67 -27.84
N MET A 881 -4.45 42.53 -28.34
CA MET A 881 -4.65 43.97 -28.47
C MET A 881 -4.75 44.44 -29.93
N PRO A 882 -5.57 45.46 -30.25
CA PRO A 882 -6.41 46.27 -29.36
C PRO A 882 -7.82 45.71 -29.18
N ARG A 883 -8.54 46.17 -28.14
CA ARG A 883 -9.95 45.84 -27.93
C ARG A 883 -10.77 46.29 -29.13
N HIS A 884 -11.66 45.43 -29.60
CA HIS A 884 -12.52 45.73 -30.75
C HIS A 884 -13.85 45.00 -30.66
N GLU A 885 -14.84 45.49 -31.40
CA GLU A 885 -16.18 44.90 -31.45
C GLU A 885 -16.25 43.83 -32.55
N VAL A 886 -16.66 42.61 -32.18
CA VAL A 886 -16.96 41.53 -33.11
C VAL A 886 -18.47 41.28 -33.11
N GLU A 887 -19.07 41.17 -34.30
CA GLU A 887 -20.49 40.84 -34.45
C GLU A 887 -20.66 39.31 -34.50
N ILE A 888 -21.33 38.76 -33.49
CA ILE A 888 -21.45 37.32 -33.26
C ILE A 888 -22.93 36.93 -33.36
N ALA A 889 -23.22 35.86 -34.10
CA ALA A 889 -24.56 35.29 -34.23
C ALA A 889 -25.04 34.69 -32.89
N ALA A 890 -26.33 34.38 -32.76
CA ALA A 890 -26.80 33.64 -31.59
C ALA A 890 -26.27 32.20 -31.66
N PHE A 891 -25.62 31.74 -30.60
CA PHE A 891 -25.10 30.38 -30.49
C PHE A 891 -25.43 29.76 -29.14
N ARG A 892 -25.11 28.47 -29.01
CA ARG A 892 -25.23 27.73 -27.76
C ARG A 892 -23.87 27.14 -27.39
N ILE A 893 -23.53 27.23 -26.11
CA ILE A 893 -22.31 26.69 -25.52
C ILE A 893 -22.69 25.72 -24.40
N GLY A 894 -21.78 24.79 -24.06
CA GLY A 894 -21.94 23.96 -22.86
C GLY A 894 -22.12 24.85 -21.63
N ARG A 895 -23.10 24.54 -20.78
CA ARG A 895 -23.27 25.22 -19.49
C ARG A 895 -22.15 24.89 -18.52
N PHE A 896 -21.58 23.70 -18.68
CA PHE A 896 -20.45 23.17 -17.93
C PHE A 896 -19.40 22.69 -18.93
N PRO A 897 -18.11 22.64 -18.56
CA PRO A 897 -17.12 21.87 -19.31
C PRO A 897 -17.52 20.40 -19.38
N VAL A 898 -17.10 19.69 -20.44
CA VAL A 898 -17.45 18.28 -20.66
C VAL A 898 -16.95 17.41 -19.51
N THR A 899 -17.85 16.66 -18.89
CA THR A 899 -17.56 15.81 -17.73
C THR A 899 -17.00 14.44 -18.11
N ASN A 900 -16.31 13.77 -17.17
CA ASN A 900 -15.93 12.37 -17.33
C ASN A 900 -17.16 11.47 -17.60
N ALA A 901 -18.32 11.77 -17.00
CA ALA A 901 -19.58 11.06 -17.27
C ALA A 901 -20.09 11.24 -18.72
N GLU A 902 -19.82 12.38 -19.35
CA GLU A 902 -20.14 12.66 -20.75
C GLU A 902 -19.12 12.07 -21.73
N TRP A 903 -17.86 11.91 -21.29
CA TRP A 903 -16.78 11.32 -22.08
C TRP A 903 -16.79 9.78 -22.07
N ALA A 904 -17.19 9.14 -20.96
CA ALA A 904 -17.20 7.68 -20.85
C ALA A 904 -17.95 6.97 -22.00
N PRO A 905 -19.14 7.42 -22.46
CA PRO A 905 -19.83 6.76 -23.57
C PRO A 905 -19.15 6.96 -24.94
N PHE A 906 -18.26 7.96 -25.09
CA PHE A 906 -17.41 8.10 -26.28
C PHE A 906 -16.32 7.02 -26.31
N LEU A 907 -15.72 6.70 -25.16
CA LEU A 907 -14.80 5.56 -25.02
C LEU A 907 -15.53 4.22 -25.26
N GLU A 908 -16.69 4.01 -24.62
CA GLU A 908 -17.52 2.80 -24.80
C GLU A 908 -17.94 2.57 -26.26
N ALA A 909 -18.16 3.66 -27.02
CA ALA A 909 -18.51 3.63 -28.44
C ALA A 909 -17.30 3.49 -29.39
N GLY A 910 -16.11 3.15 -28.89
CA GLY A 910 -14.90 2.99 -29.70
C GLY A 910 -14.34 4.30 -30.25
N GLY A 911 -14.48 5.40 -29.51
CA GLY A 911 -14.10 6.75 -29.96
C GLY A 911 -12.64 6.90 -30.40
N TYR A 912 -11.73 6.17 -29.76
CA TYR A 912 -10.30 6.14 -30.09
C TYR A 912 -9.93 5.07 -31.11
N GLU A 913 -10.85 4.15 -31.43
CA GLU A 913 -10.68 3.05 -32.38
C GLU A 913 -11.22 3.40 -33.77
N GLU A 914 -12.36 4.09 -33.83
CA GLU A 914 -13.08 4.37 -35.07
C GLU A 914 -12.56 5.62 -35.81
N GLU A 915 -11.88 5.42 -36.94
CA GLU A 915 -11.32 6.48 -37.80
C GLU A 915 -12.34 7.57 -38.16
N ARG A 916 -13.65 7.27 -38.22
CA ARG A 916 -14.70 8.20 -38.66
C ARG A 916 -14.79 9.50 -37.83
N TRP A 917 -14.33 9.47 -36.58
CA TRP A 917 -14.34 10.64 -35.69
C TRP A 917 -13.12 11.54 -35.87
N TRP A 918 -12.15 11.11 -36.67
CA TRP A 918 -10.86 11.77 -36.90
C TRP A 918 -10.86 12.30 -38.33
N ASP A 919 -11.56 13.42 -38.56
CA ASP A 919 -11.90 13.91 -39.90
C ASP A 919 -10.69 14.41 -40.72
N THR A 920 -9.62 14.89 -40.08
CA THR A 920 -8.43 15.42 -40.78
C THR A 920 -7.28 14.41 -40.88
N PRO A 921 -6.38 14.52 -41.88
CA PRO A 921 -5.25 13.60 -42.02
C PRO A 921 -4.35 13.55 -40.78
N ALA A 922 -4.04 14.71 -40.18
CA ALA A 922 -3.24 14.80 -38.97
C ALA A 922 -3.91 14.11 -37.77
N SER A 923 -5.24 14.27 -37.60
CA SER A 923 -5.97 13.59 -36.53
C SER A 923 -5.98 12.06 -36.68
N ARG A 924 -5.91 11.54 -37.92
CA ARG A 924 -5.85 10.09 -38.18
C ARG A 924 -4.48 9.49 -37.97
N GLN A 925 -3.42 10.22 -38.29
CA GLN A 925 -2.06 9.85 -37.92
C GLN A 925 -1.94 9.79 -36.39
N TRP A 926 -2.42 10.82 -35.69
CA TRP A 926 -2.45 10.81 -34.22
C TRP A 926 -3.20 9.58 -33.68
N GLN A 927 -4.38 9.25 -34.22
CA GLN A 927 -5.17 8.08 -33.81
C GLN A 927 -4.50 6.71 -34.11
N SER A 928 -3.69 6.61 -35.17
CA SER A 928 -2.92 5.39 -35.45
C SER A 928 -1.71 5.23 -34.52
N GLY A 929 -1.35 6.28 -33.78
CA GLY A 929 -0.15 6.38 -32.94
C GLY A 929 1.03 7.06 -33.63
N GLU A 930 0.87 7.52 -34.87
CA GLU A 930 1.87 8.28 -35.61
C GLU A 930 1.83 9.76 -35.20
N GLY A 931 2.96 10.30 -34.73
CA GLY A 931 3.07 11.72 -34.37
C GLY A 931 2.38 12.12 -33.06
N THR A 932 1.91 11.18 -32.23
CA THR A 932 1.29 11.49 -30.92
C THR A 932 2.21 12.30 -30.00
N ALA A 933 3.52 12.07 -30.08
CA ALA A 933 4.53 12.81 -29.31
C ALA A 933 4.99 14.16 -29.94
N GLU A 934 4.65 14.46 -31.21
CA GLU A 934 5.19 15.65 -31.90
C GLU A 934 4.76 16.97 -31.27
N GLY A 935 3.54 17.03 -30.70
CA GLY A 935 3.10 18.21 -29.94
C GLY A 935 4.00 18.49 -28.73
N MET A 936 4.44 17.44 -28.02
CA MET A 936 5.39 17.58 -26.91
C MET A 936 6.80 17.88 -27.39
N HIS A 937 7.27 17.22 -28.45
CA HIS A 937 8.58 17.52 -29.04
C HIS A 937 8.66 18.99 -29.48
N ALA A 938 7.62 19.52 -30.14
CA ALA A 938 7.53 20.92 -30.53
C ALA A 938 7.52 21.88 -29.32
N ASN A 939 6.85 21.52 -28.22
CA ASN A 939 6.85 22.33 -26.99
C ASN A 939 8.24 22.38 -26.35
N VAL A 940 8.89 21.22 -26.14
CA VAL A 940 10.23 21.16 -25.53
C VAL A 940 11.30 21.80 -26.44
N ARG A 941 11.20 21.64 -27.77
CA ARG A 941 12.05 22.35 -28.76
C ARG A 941 11.96 23.87 -28.60
N TYR A 942 10.75 24.43 -28.44
CA TYR A 942 10.59 25.87 -28.20
C TYR A 942 11.29 26.32 -26.91
N TRP A 943 11.02 25.64 -25.79
CA TRP A 943 11.58 26.07 -24.51
C TRP A 943 13.10 25.98 -24.49
N LEU A 944 13.67 24.95 -25.14
CA LEU A 944 15.11 24.91 -25.38
C LEU A 944 15.61 26.11 -26.19
N ALA A 945 14.91 26.48 -27.27
CA ALA A 945 15.27 27.66 -28.07
C ALA A 945 15.18 28.96 -27.26
N ARG A 946 14.18 29.09 -26.37
CA ARG A 946 14.02 30.24 -25.47
C ARG A 946 15.14 30.31 -24.42
N PHE A 947 15.42 29.22 -23.71
CA PHE A 947 16.50 29.16 -22.74
C PHE A 947 17.89 29.28 -23.40
N LYS A 948 18.04 28.96 -24.69
CA LYS A 948 19.26 29.30 -25.45
C LYS A 948 19.38 30.81 -25.76
N LYS A 949 18.27 31.56 -25.84
CA LYS A 949 18.29 33.03 -26.02
C LYS A 949 18.58 33.78 -24.71
N ASP A 950 18.10 33.28 -23.57
CA ASP A 950 18.42 33.78 -22.22
C ASP A 950 18.72 32.61 -21.27
N PRO A 951 19.97 32.11 -21.23
CA PRO A 951 20.36 30.98 -20.38
C PRO A 951 20.05 31.25 -18.90
N GLY A 952 20.33 32.46 -18.44
CA GLY A 952 20.08 32.89 -17.05
C GLY A 952 18.60 32.87 -16.65
N GLN A 953 17.66 32.66 -17.58
CA GLN A 953 16.26 32.42 -17.23
C GLN A 953 16.10 31.11 -16.45
N VAL A 954 16.90 30.07 -16.74
CA VAL A 954 16.86 28.77 -16.04
C VAL A 954 17.29 28.92 -14.59
N GLU A 955 18.42 29.59 -14.33
CA GLU A 955 18.86 29.88 -12.96
C GLU A 955 17.84 30.73 -12.21
N ARG A 956 17.30 31.80 -12.81
CA ARG A 956 16.33 32.67 -12.14
C ARG A 956 15.00 31.98 -11.80
N VAL A 957 14.55 31.02 -12.61
CA VAL A 957 13.34 30.23 -12.33
C VAL A 957 13.58 29.23 -11.20
N TRP A 958 14.76 28.59 -11.18
CA TRP A 958 15.19 27.72 -10.08
C TRP A 958 15.38 28.49 -8.76
N GLU A 959 16.03 29.65 -8.79
CA GLU A 959 16.24 30.52 -7.61
C GLU A 959 14.95 31.07 -7.01
N ARG A 960 13.87 31.13 -7.80
CA ARG A 960 12.50 31.48 -7.34
C ARG A 960 11.73 30.29 -6.76
N GLY A 961 12.30 29.08 -6.74
CA GLY A 961 11.63 27.88 -6.24
C GLY A 961 10.45 27.41 -7.11
N GLN A 962 10.37 27.85 -8.37
CA GLN A 962 9.28 27.50 -9.28
C GLN A 962 9.46 26.13 -9.94
N TRP A 963 10.68 25.57 -9.92
CA TRP A 963 11.04 24.27 -10.49
C TRP A 963 11.58 23.31 -9.44
N THR A 964 11.42 22.00 -9.67
CA THR A 964 12.05 20.94 -8.87
C THR A 964 13.55 20.78 -9.22
N GLU A 965 14.37 20.22 -8.32
CA GLU A 965 15.81 19.97 -8.59
C GLU A 965 16.00 19.07 -9.82
N ALA A 966 15.09 18.10 -10.00
CA ALA A 966 15.07 17.21 -11.16
C ALA A 966 14.78 17.98 -12.47
N MET A 967 13.82 18.91 -12.47
CA MET A 967 13.51 19.72 -13.65
C MET A 967 14.65 20.71 -13.98
N TYR A 968 15.26 21.34 -12.98
CA TYR A 968 16.43 22.22 -13.17
C TYR A 968 17.62 21.47 -13.80
N GLU A 969 18.00 20.31 -13.26
CA GLU A 969 19.09 19.51 -13.84
C GLU A 969 18.72 18.91 -15.20
N ARG A 970 17.44 18.55 -15.44
CA ARG A 970 16.97 18.11 -16.77
C ARG A 970 17.11 19.24 -17.81
N TRP A 971 16.75 20.48 -17.47
CA TRP A 971 16.89 21.62 -18.38
C TRP A 971 18.35 22.02 -18.62
N LYS A 972 19.21 21.98 -17.59
CA LYS A 972 20.66 22.16 -17.77
C LYS A 972 21.26 21.09 -18.68
N LYS A 973 20.89 19.82 -18.50
CA LYS A 973 21.30 18.72 -19.38
C LYS A 973 20.86 18.99 -20.83
N ARG A 974 19.59 19.35 -21.06
CA ARG A 974 19.06 19.72 -22.40
C ARG A 974 19.81 20.90 -23.03
N LEU A 975 20.18 21.91 -22.26
CA LEU A 975 20.96 23.06 -22.74
C LEU A 975 22.39 22.71 -23.15
N ALA A 976 23.01 21.73 -22.49
CA ALA A 976 24.37 21.27 -22.76
C ALA A 976 24.46 20.24 -23.92
N MET A 977 23.34 19.62 -24.33
CA MET A 977 23.29 18.65 -25.41
C MET A 977 23.58 19.29 -26.79
N THR A 978 24.26 18.53 -27.64
CA THR A 978 24.22 18.78 -29.09
C THR A 978 22.82 18.52 -29.65
N GLU A 979 22.52 19.06 -30.83
CA GLU A 979 21.22 18.88 -31.49
C GLU A 979 20.85 17.40 -31.71
N GLY A 980 21.83 16.57 -32.10
CA GLY A 980 21.63 15.13 -32.29
C GLY A 980 21.37 14.37 -30.99
N GLU A 981 22.05 14.74 -29.88
CA GLU A 981 21.79 14.16 -28.56
C GLU A 981 20.43 14.59 -28.01
N PHE A 982 20.03 15.85 -28.23
CA PHE A 982 18.73 16.37 -27.81
C PHE A 982 17.58 15.68 -28.55
N GLU A 983 17.67 15.52 -29.87
CA GLU A 983 16.63 14.80 -30.65
C GLU A 983 16.60 13.29 -30.37
N ALA A 984 17.73 12.68 -29.97
CA ALA A 984 17.72 11.33 -29.41
C ALA A 984 17.00 11.28 -28.04
N HIS A 985 17.32 12.23 -27.15
CA HIS A 985 16.74 12.34 -25.81
C HIS A 985 15.23 12.65 -25.83
N LEU A 986 14.73 13.46 -26.78
CA LEU A 986 13.30 13.69 -26.95
C LEU A 986 12.54 12.41 -27.33
N ARG A 987 13.07 11.60 -28.25
CA ARG A 987 12.44 10.33 -28.66
C ARG A 987 12.49 9.25 -27.57
N GLU A 988 13.48 9.31 -26.68
CA GLU A 988 13.60 8.43 -25.52
C GLU A 988 12.63 8.80 -24.39
N LEU A 989 12.48 10.11 -24.11
CA LEU A 989 11.58 10.64 -23.09
C LEU A 989 10.12 10.55 -23.49
N TYR A 990 9.80 11.00 -24.71
CA TYR A 990 8.44 11.13 -25.24
C TYR A 990 8.28 10.20 -26.46
N PRO A 991 8.17 8.88 -26.25
CA PRO A 991 7.98 7.92 -27.33
C PRO A 991 6.58 8.04 -27.93
N GLY A 992 6.49 8.00 -29.26
CA GLY A 992 5.20 7.87 -29.95
C GLY A 992 4.53 6.53 -29.65
N GLY A 993 3.21 6.51 -29.69
CA GLY A 993 2.40 5.32 -29.39
C GLY A 993 0.90 5.59 -29.52
N LYS A 994 0.09 4.52 -29.54
CA LYS A 994 -1.37 4.62 -29.67
C LYS A 994 -2.01 4.91 -28.30
N ILE A 995 -2.55 6.12 -28.16
CA ILE A 995 -3.37 6.55 -27.02
C ILE A 995 -4.80 6.00 -27.20
N ARG A 996 -5.47 5.66 -26.09
CA ARG A 996 -6.82 5.04 -26.10
C ARG A 996 -7.80 5.63 -25.07
N GLU A 997 -7.31 6.47 -24.17
CA GLU A 997 -8.05 7.12 -23.10
C GLU A 997 -7.31 8.42 -22.74
N PRO A 998 -7.99 9.43 -22.15
CA PRO A 998 -7.34 10.65 -21.68
C PRO A 998 -6.18 10.37 -20.72
N ALA A 999 -5.13 11.19 -20.74
CA ALA A 999 -3.90 10.93 -19.97
C ALA A 999 -4.10 10.85 -18.45
N LEU A 1000 -5.13 11.52 -17.91
CA LEU A 1000 -5.49 11.54 -16.49
C LEU A 1000 -6.75 10.71 -16.17
N TRP A 1001 -7.22 9.87 -17.11
CA TRP A 1001 -8.48 9.13 -17.00
C TRP A 1001 -8.57 8.18 -15.79
N ARG A 1002 -7.43 7.67 -15.30
CA ARG A 1002 -7.35 6.77 -14.14
C ARG A 1002 -6.90 7.45 -12.84
N ASP A 1003 -6.55 8.74 -12.87
CA ASP A 1003 -6.09 9.45 -11.66
C ASP A 1003 -7.29 9.82 -10.76
N GLU A 1004 -7.32 9.31 -9.52
CA GLU A 1004 -8.39 9.57 -8.53
C GLU A 1004 -8.59 11.06 -8.20
N ALA A 1005 -7.62 11.93 -8.47
CA ALA A 1005 -7.76 13.36 -8.29
C ALA A 1005 -8.64 14.01 -9.38
N PHE A 1006 -8.80 13.38 -10.54
CA PHE A 1006 -9.39 13.96 -11.75
C PHE A 1006 -10.51 13.10 -12.40
N ASN A 1007 -10.62 11.82 -12.06
CA ASN A 1007 -11.48 10.85 -12.76
C ASN A 1007 -12.95 10.77 -12.29
N ASN A 1008 -13.40 11.59 -11.32
CA ASN A 1008 -14.77 11.48 -10.82
C ASN A 1008 -15.77 11.77 -11.96
N PRO A 1009 -16.88 11.03 -12.11
CA PRO A 1009 -17.83 11.26 -13.21
C PRO A 1009 -18.41 12.69 -13.28
N ALA A 1010 -18.48 13.41 -12.15
CA ALA A 1010 -18.96 14.80 -12.11
C ALA A 1010 -17.87 15.86 -12.33
N GLN A 1011 -16.58 15.48 -12.32
CA GLN A 1011 -15.46 16.36 -12.69
C GLN A 1011 -15.39 16.53 -14.22
N PRO A 1012 -14.84 17.65 -14.71
CA PRO A 1012 -14.50 17.83 -16.11
C PRO A 1012 -13.41 16.83 -16.54
N VAL A 1013 -13.48 16.37 -17.80
CA VAL A 1013 -12.42 15.54 -18.39
C VAL A 1013 -11.17 16.39 -18.66
N VAL A 1014 -10.01 15.86 -18.28
CA VAL A 1014 -8.69 16.51 -18.41
C VAL A 1014 -7.66 15.51 -18.95
N GLY A 1015 -6.52 16.02 -19.42
CA GLY A 1015 -5.53 15.19 -20.11
C GLY A 1015 -5.95 14.83 -21.54
N VAL A 1016 -6.70 15.71 -22.22
CA VAL A 1016 -7.13 15.56 -23.62
C VAL A 1016 -6.49 16.61 -24.52
N CYS A 1017 -6.03 16.21 -25.70
CA CYS A 1017 -5.55 17.11 -26.74
C CYS A 1017 -6.70 17.63 -27.61
N TRP A 1018 -6.38 18.63 -28.44
CA TRP A 1018 -7.33 19.25 -29.37
C TRP A 1018 -7.97 18.27 -30.37
N PHE A 1019 -7.24 17.24 -30.83
CA PHE A 1019 -7.79 16.23 -31.74
C PHE A 1019 -8.85 15.36 -31.05
N GLU A 1020 -8.60 14.92 -29.81
CA GLU A 1020 -9.57 14.17 -29.00
C GLU A 1020 -10.83 14.99 -28.75
N ALA A 1021 -10.68 16.26 -28.34
CA ALA A 1021 -11.82 17.15 -28.08
C ALA A 1021 -12.67 17.39 -29.35
N ARG A 1022 -12.05 17.46 -30.53
CA ARG A 1022 -12.76 17.56 -31.81
C ARG A 1022 -13.44 16.23 -32.19
N ALA A 1023 -12.79 15.10 -31.98
CA ALA A 1023 -13.36 13.78 -32.23
C ALA A 1023 -14.60 13.51 -31.36
N TYR A 1024 -14.57 13.92 -30.09
CA TYR A 1024 -15.74 13.90 -29.21
C TYR A 1024 -16.91 14.74 -29.76
N CYS A 1025 -16.65 15.96 -30.24
CA CYS A 1025 -17.67 16.82 -30.85
C CYS A 1025 -18.30 16.18 -32.11
N LEU A 1026 -17.49 15.50 -32.94
CA LEU A 1026 -17.96 14.80 -34.13
C LEU A 1026 -18.78 13.55 -33.80
N TRP A 1027 -18.35 12.79 -32.78
CA TRP A 1027 -19.14 11.69 -32.23
C TRP A 1027 -20.48 12.17 -31.68
N LEU A 1028 -20.51 13.23 -30.87
CA LEU A 1028 -21.75 13.78 -30.33
C LEU A 1028 -22.67 14.33 -31.43
N SER A 1029 -22.10 14.92 -32.48
CA SER A 1029 -22.85 15.29 -33.70
C SER A 1029 -23.47 14.06 -34.37
N GLY A 1030 -22.70 12.98 -34.55
CA GLY A 1030 -23.18 11.71 -35.09
C GLY A 1030 -24.25 11.02 -34.21
N GLN A 1031 -24.15 11.17 -32.89
CA GLN A 1031 -25.12 10.62 -31.92
C GLN A 1031 -26.47 11.34 -31.94
N THR A 1032 -26.45 12.65 -32.20
CA THR A 1032 -27.61 13.54 -32.01
C THR A 1032 -28.27 13.96 -33.32
N GLY A 1033 -27.53 13.95 -34.44
CA GLY A 1033 -27.91 14.62 -35.69
C GLY A 1033 -27.80 16.16 -35.63
N GLY A 1034 -27.36 16.72 -34.49
CA GLY A 1034 -27.02 18.13 -34.35
C GLY A 1034 -25.58 18.42 -34.78
N VAL A 1035 -25.22 19.70 -34.86
CA VAL A 1035 -23.83 20.12 -35.11
C VAL A 1035 -23.21 20.57 -33.80
N PHE A 1036 -22.25 19.79 -33.31
CA PHE A 1036 -21.41 20.11 -32.15
C PHE A 1036 -19.97 20.32 -32.64
N ARG A 1037 -19.33 21.35 -32.11
CA ARG A 1037 -17.92 21.71 -32.37
C ARG A 1037 -17.37 22.46 -31.17
N LEU A 1038 -16.06 22.59 -31.12
CA LEU A 1038 -15.40 23.56 -30.23
C LEU A 1038 -15.89 24.97 -30.57
N ALA A 1039 -16.06 25.81 -29.54
CA ALA A 1039 -16.31 27.24 -29.71
C ALA A 1039 -15.09 27.90 -30.38
N THR A 1040 -15.27 28.98 -31.13
CA THR A 1040 -14.14 29.83 -31.52
C THR A 1040 -13.65 30.63 -30.31
N GLU A 1041 -12.43 31.18 -30.39
CA GLU A 1041 -11.87 32.10 -29.38
C GLU A 1041 -12.84 33.22 -29.00
N VAL A 1042 -13.51 33.83 -30.00
CA VAL A 1042 -14.47 34.92 -29.78
C VAL A 1042 -15.83 34.47 -29.27
N GLU A 1043 -16.27 33.26 -29.60
CA GLU A 1043 -17.49 32.69 -29.01
C GLU A 1043 -17.27 32.39 -27.53
N TRP A 1044 -16.12 31.81 -27.17
CA TRP A 1044 -15.76 31.58 -25.77
C TRP A 1044 -15.62 32.91 -25.01
N GLU A 1045 -14.90 33.89 -25.56
CA GLU A 1045 -14.70 35.18 -24.92
C GLU A 1045 -16.01 35.98 -24.77
N ALA A 1046 -16.90 35.93 -25.77
CA ALA A 1046 -18.23 36.53 -25.69
C ALA A 1046 -19.12 35.86 -24.63
N ALA A 1047 -19.02 34.54 -24.46
CA ALA A 1047 -19.73 33.81 -23.42
C ALA A 1047 -19.23 34.18 -22.02
N ALA A 1048 -17.92 34.30 -21.82
CA ALA A 1048 -17.32 34.67 -20.53
C ALA A 1048 -17.59 36.15 -20.17
N ARG A 1049 -17.16 37.07 -21.03
CA ARG A 1049 -17.10 38.51 -20.74
C ARG A 1049 -18.44 39.21 -20.93
N GLY A 1050 -19.33 38.64 -21.74
CA GLY A 1050 -20.59 39.25 -22.13
C GLY A 1050 -20.42 40.58 -22.87
N ARG A 1051 -21.53 41.29 -23.11
CA ARG A 1051 -21.52 42.58 -23.84
C ARG A 1051 -20.89 43.73 -23.06
N GLU A 1052 -20.77 43.57 -21.75
CA GLU A 1052 -20.12 44.54 -20.86
C GLU A 1052 -18.58 44.48 -21.00
N GLY A 1053 -18.04 43.34 -21.46
CA GLY A 1053 -16.61 43.11 -21.57
C GLY A 1053 -15.95 42.91 -20.22
N ARG A 1054 -16.62 42.17 -19.31
CA ARG A 1054 -16.18 41.89 -17.94
C ARG A 1054 -14.76 41.31 -17.92
N LEU A 1055 -13.99 41.59 -16.88
CA LEU A 1055 -12.66 40.98 -16.70
C LEU A 1055 -12.74 39.50 -16.31
N PHE A 1056 -13.70 39.12 -15.46
CA PHE A 1056 -14.00 37.75 -15.07
C PHE A 1056 -15.44 37.39 -15.45
N ALA A 1057 -15.77 36.09 -15.51
CA ALA A 1057 -17.10 35.62 -15.90
C ALA A 1057 -18.26 36.28 -15.11
N TYR A 1058 -17.98 36.59 -13.84
CA TYR A 1058 -18.91 37.12 -12.84
C TYR A 1058 -18.76 38.63 -12.55
N GLY A 1059 -17.85 39.36 -13.20
CA GLY A 1059 -17.64 40.81 -13.00
C GLY A 1059 -16.18 41.26 -13.12
N ASP A 1060 -15.88 42.48 -12.70
CA ASP A 1060 -14.55 43.11 -12.90
C ASP A 1060 -13.61 43.01 -11.69
N ALA A 1061 -14.11 42.57 -10.53
CA ALA A 1061 -13.32 42.40 -9.32
C ALA A 1061 -13.06 40.92 -9.06
N PHE A 1062 -11.79 40.53 -8.99
CA PHE A 1062 -11.38 39.16 -8.68
C PHE A 1062 -11.86 38.74 -7.28
N ASP A 1063 -12.44 37.54 -7.19
CA ASP A 1063 -12.85 36.91 -5.93
C ASP A 1063 -12.44 35.43 -5.96
N PRO A 1064 -11.50 35.00 -5.11
CA PRO A 1064 -10.97 33.64 -5.14
C PRO A 1064 -12.00 32.58 -4.75
N LEU A 1065 -13.16 32.95 -4.17
CA LEU A 1065 -14.22 32.00 -3.85
C LEU A 1065 -15.27 31.85 -4.96
N ARG A 1066 -15.05 32.47 -6.13
CA ARG A 1066 -15.92 32.39 -7.31
C ARG A 1066 -15.35 31.58 -8.47
N GLY A 1067 -14.07 31.24 -8.45
CA GLY A 1067 -13.44 30.37 -9.45
C GLY A 1067 -12.61 29.30 -8.77
N ASN A 1068 -12.38 28.15 -9.42
CA ASN A 1068 -11.42 27.17 -8.94
C ASN A 1068 -10.02 27.57 -9.46
N THR A 1069 -9.44 28.58 -8.80
CA THR A 1069 -8.11 29.15 -9.12
C THR A 1069 -7.07 28.75 -8.07
N ALA A 1070 -5.80 29.10 -8.29
CA ALA A 1070 -4.70 28.82 -7.37
C ALA A 1070 -4.98 29.27 -5.91
N GLU A 1071 -5.70 30.38 -5.71
CA GLU A 1071 -6.06 30.93 -4.40
C GLU A 1071 -7.02 30.06 -3.60
N THR A 1072 -7.87 29.24 -4.25
CA THR A 1072 -8.73 28.28 -3.54
C THR A 1072 -7.95 27.16 -2.88
N ARG A 1073 -6.70 26.94 -3.31
CA ARG A 1073 -5.84 25.82 -2.89
C ARG A 1073 -6.44 24.45 -3.15
N ILE A 1074 -7.41 24.31 -4.06
CA ILE A 1074 -7.99 23.00 -4.36
C ILE A 1074 -6.98 22.11 -5.12
N LYS A 1075 -6.21 22.69 -6.05
CA LYS A 1075 -5.13 22.05 -6.84
C LYS A 1075 -5.53 20.77 -7.59
N ARG A 1076 -6.80 20.68 -7.97
CA ARG A 1076 -7.40 19.66 -8.84
C ARG A 1076 -8.69 20.21 -9.40
N THR A 1077 -9.28 19.52 -10.37
CA THR A 1077 -10.61 19.89 -10.86
C THR A 1077 -11.68 19.68 -9.78
N THR A 1078 -12.73 20.49 -9.79
CA THR A 1078 -13.93 20.30 -8.98
C THR A 1078 -15.06 19.72 -9.82
N PRO A 1079 -16.05 19.04 -9.20
CA PRO A 1079 -17.30 18.73 -9.86
C PRO A 1079 -17.93 19.97 -10.49
N VAL A 1080 -18.48 19.85 -11.70
CA VAL A 1080 -18.81 21.03 -12.51
C VAL A 1080 -19.90 21.92 -11.90
N GLY A 1081 -19.62 23.23 -11.84
CA GLY A 1081 -20.54 24.25 -11.35
C GLY A 1081 -20.75 24.26 -9.83
N VAL A 1082 -19.79 23.81 -9.01
CA VAL A 1082 -19.84 23.96 -7.52
C VAL A 1082 -19.57 25.39 -7.03
N LEU A 1083 -19.25 26.31 -7.93
CA LEU A 1083 -18.96 27.73 -7.65
C LEU A 1083 -20.04 28.63 -8.31
N PRO A 1084 -21.31 28.58 -7.85
CA PRO A 1084 -22.45 29.28 -8.49
C PRO A 1084 -22.42 30.82 -8.36
N ASP A 1085 -21.39 31.38 -7.73
CA ASP A 1085 -21.10 32.81 -7.70
C ASP A 1085 -20.12 33.24 -8.80
N GLY A 1086 -19.49 32.26 -9.48
CA GLY A 1086 -18.66 32.44 -10.67
C GLY A 1086 -19.41 32.36 -11.99
N ASP A 1087 -20.69 31.95 -11.97
CA ASP A 1087 -21.51 31.78 -13.17
C ASP A 1087 -21.71 33.13 -13.89
N THR A 1088 -21.72 33.10 -15.23
CA THR A 1088 -22.13 34.24 -16.04
C THR A 1088 -23.64 34.53 -15.87
N PRO A 1089 -24.12 35.75 -16.17
CA PRO A 1089 -25.56 36.05 -16.21
C PRO A 1089 -26.36 35.16 -17.19
N GLU A 1090 -25.71 34.72 -18.27
CA GLU A 1090 -26.21 33.74 -19.24
C GLU A 1090 -26.27 32.30 -18.68
N GLY A 1091 -25.68 32.09 -17.50
CA GLY A 1091 -25.74 30.85 -16.73
C GLY A 1091 -24.72 29.80 -17.18
N VAL A 1092 -23.56 30.22 -17.70
CA VAL A 1092 -22.40 29.34 -17.94
C VAL A 1092 -21.53 29.31 -16.68
N SER A 1093 -21.17 28.10 -16.22
CA SER A 1093 -20.33 27.89 -15.05
C SER A 1093 -18.87 27.64 -15.45
N ASP A 1094 -17.97 27.79 -14.48
CA ASP A 1094 -16.57 27.36 -14.54
C ASP A 1094 -15.69 28.03 -15.64
N LEU A 1095 -16.16 29.10 -16.31
CA LEU A 1095 -15.35 29.92 -17.24
C LEU A 1095 -14.24 30.75 -16.55
N THR A 1096 -14.10 30.65 -15.24
CA THR A 1096 -13.01 31.26 -14.46
C THR A 1096 -12.44 30.20 -13.50
N GLY A 1097 -11.33 29.59 -13.90
CA GLY A 1097 -10.69 28.47 -13.20
C GLY A 1097 -11.26 27.10 -13.60
N ASN A 1098 -11.07 26.11 -12.73
CA ASN A 1098 -11.42 24.69 -12.88
C ASN A 1098 -10.65 23.93 -13.98
N VAL A 1099 -10.76 24.34 -15.24
CA VAL A 1099 -10.04 23.75 -16.39
C VAL A 1099 -9.70 24.80 -17.45
N GLU A 1100 -8.71 24.47 -18.27
CA GLU A 1100 -8.50 25.09 -19.58
C GLU A 1100 -9.39 24.38 -20.64
N GLU A 1101 -9.97 25.13 -21.57
CA GLU A 1101 -10.90 24.69 -22.62
C GLU A 1101 -10.33 24.94 -24.03
N TRP A 1102 -10.37 23.89 -24.86
CA TRP A 1102 -9.96 23.97 -26.26
C TRP A 1102 -10.95 24.74 -27.14
N THR A 1103 -10.44 25.68 -27.94
CA THR A 1103 -11.23 26.37 -28.97
C THR A 1103 -10.91 25.87 -30.38
N GLY A 1104 -11.72 26.24 -31.37
CA GLY A 1104 -11.45 25.97 -32.79
C GLY A 1104 -10.27 26.77 -33.35
N SER A 1105 -10.02 27.96 -32.79
CA SER A 1105 -9.15 28.98 -33.38
C SER A 1105 -7.67 28.62 -33.34
N LEU A 1106 -6.93 28.99 -34.39
CA LEU A 1106 -5.48 28.92 -34.50
C LEU A 1106 -4.83 30.12 -33.80
N PHE A 1107 -3.74 29.86 -33.08
CA PHE A 1107 -2.91 30.88 -32.43
C PHE A 1107 -1.64 31.19 -33.25
N GLY A 1108 -0.90 30.17 -33.73
CA GLY A 1108 0.23 30.37 -34.66
C GLY A 1108 1.30 29.27 -34.70
N PRO A 1109 2.34 29.40 -35.56
CA PRO A 1109 3.48 28.50 -35.60
C PRO A 1109 4.56 29.04 -34.63
N GLY A 1110 4.96 28.20 -33.68
CA GLY A 1110 5.86 28.62 -32.61
C GLY A 1110 5.15 29.33 -31.45
N LEU A 1111 5.92 29.71 -30.44
CA LEU A 1111 5.44 30.18 -29.13
C LEU A 1111 6.05 31.55 -28.79
N GLU A 1112 6.36 32.34 -29.82
CA GLU A 1112 6.59 33.78 -29.74
C GLU A 1112 5.24 34.50 -29.95
N PHE A 1113 4.69 35.05 -28.87
CA PHE A 1113 3.36 35.66 -28.84
C PHE A 1113 3.17 36.81 -29.86
N ASP A 1114 4.25 37.49 -30.25
CA ASP A 1114 4.21 38.65 -31.16
C ASP A 1114 4.42 38.29 -32.66
N THR A 1115 4.58 37.01 -33.03
CA THR A 1115 4.85 36.58 -34.42
C THR A 1115 3.79 35.62 -35.00
N ALA A 1116 2.54 35.74 -34.56
CA ALA A 1116 1.42 34.94 -35.06
C ALA A 1116 1.21 35.12 -36.60
N PRO A 1117 0.72 34.08 -37.32
CA PRO A 1117 0.45 34.16 -38.75
C PRO A 1117 -0.93 34.80 -39.01
N VAL A 1118 -1.75 34.81 -37.95
CA VAL A 1118 -3.07 35.38 -37.81
C VAL A 1118 -2.88 36.69 -37.07
N ALA A 1119 -3.10 37.82 -37.73
CA ALA A 1119 -3.00 39.13 -37.08
C ALA A 1119 -4.23 39.42 -36.22
N TYR A 1120 -4.02 40.12 -35.11
CA TYR A 1120 -5.07 40.79 -34.34
C TYR A 1120 -5.33 42.20 -34.92
N PRO A 1121 -6.53 42.80 -34.88
CA PRO A 1121 -7.86 42.30 -34.44
C PRO A 1121 -8.35 41.00 -35.06
N TYR A 1122 -9.34 40.35 -34.42
CA TYR A 1122 -9.94 39.10 -34.88
C TYR A 1122 -10.68 39.27 -36.22
N LYS A 1123 -10.53 38.28 -37.10
CA LYS A 1123 -11.21 38.17 -38.41
C LYS A 1123 -11.56 36.71 -38.66
N ALA A 1124 -12.82 36.39 -38.93
CA ALA A 1124 -13.24 35.01 -39.12
C ALA A 1124 -12.72 34.40 -40.44
N GLU A 1125 -12.39 35.25 -41.42
CA GLU A 1125 -12.12 34.87 -42.81
C GLU A 1125 -10.62 34.65 -43.11
N ASP A 1126 -9.72 34.87 -42.16
CA ASP A 1126 -8.26 34.77 -42.37
C ASP A 1126 -7.69 33.34 -42.24
N GLY A 1127 -8.57 32.35 -42.10
CA GLY A 1127 -8.21 30.94 -42.00
C GLY A 1127 -7.91 30.46 -40.58
N ARG A 1128 -8.04 31.32 -39.56
CA ARG A 1128 -7.84 30.92 -38.15
C ARG A 1128 -8.73 29.77 -37.67
N GLU A 1129 -9.85 29.49 -38.34
CA GLU A 1129 -10.73 28.37 -37.99
C GLU A 1129 -10.51 27.11 -38.85
N ASP A 1130 -9.43 27.02 -39.64
CA ASP A 1130 -9.16 25.83 -40.47
C ASP A 1130 -8.88 24.58 -39.60
N PRO A 1131 -9.72 23.53 -39.65
CA PRO A 1131 -9.46 22.30 -38.90
C PRO A 1131 -8.28 21.49 -39.49
N SER A 1132 -7.92 21.73 -40.75
CA SER A 1132 -6.96 20.95 -41.54
C SER A 1132 -5.50 21.36 -41.31
N ALA A 1133 -5.25 22.43 -40.56
CA ALA A 1133 -3.91 22.87 -40.18
C ALA A 1133 -3.12 21.74 -39.51
N GLY A 1134 -1.80 21.69 -39.79
CA GLY A 1134 -0.92 20.65 -39.29
C GLY A 1134 -0.75 20.66 -37.77
N ALA A 1135 -0.27 19.54 -37.22
CA ALA A 1135 -0.10 19.34 -35.77
C ALA A 1135 0.95 20.28 -35.15
N GLU A 1136 1.78 20.91 -35.96
CA GLU A 1136 2.75 21.93 -35.57
C GLU A 1136 2.14 23.32 -35.29
N ILE A 1137 0.89 23.57 -35.71
CA ILE A 1137 0.23 24.86 -35.48
C ILE A 1137 -0.56 24.83 -34.16
N ARG A 1138 -0.34 25.84 -33.32
CA ARG A 1138 -1.02 25.96 -32.02
C ARG A 1138 -2.47 26.37 -32.18
N ARG A 1139 -3.32 25.82 -31.32
CA ARG A 1139 -4.72 26.23 -31.13
C ARG A 1139 -4.83 27.16 -29.92
N VAL A 1140 -5.83 28.04 -29.93
CA VAL A 1140 -6.17 28.86 -28.78
C VAL A 1140 -6.81 27.98 -27.71
N LEU A 1141 -6.22 28.06 -26.51
CA LEU A 1141 -6.70 27.48 -25.28
C LEU A 1141 -7.17 28.65 -24.39
N ARG A 1142 -8.34 28.51 -23.75
CA ARG A 1142 -8.96 29.50 -22.85
C ARG A 1142 -9.30 28.85 -21.51
N GLY A 1143 -9.88 29.57 -20.56
CA GLY A 1143 -10.08 29.05 -19.18
C GLY A 1143 -8.77 29.04 -18.37
N GLY A 1144 -8.77 28.35 -17.22
CA GLY A 1144 -7.60 28.11 -16.35
C GLY A 1144 -6.76 29.34 -15.96
N GLY A 1145 -7.04 29.94 -14.80
CA GLY A 1145 -6.22 31.01 -14.18
C GLY A 1145 -5.52 30.54 -12.92
#